data_AF-A0A175VXL7-F1
#
_entry.id   AF-A0A175VXL7-F1
#
_cell.length_a   1.000
_cell.length_b   1.000
_cell.length_c   1.000
_cell.angle_alpha   90.00
_cell.angle_beta   90.00
_cell.angle_gamma   90.00
#
_symmetry.space_group_name_H-M   'P 1'
#
loop_
_entity.id
_entity.type
_entity.pdbx_description
1 polymer ?
#
loop_
_entity_poly.entity_id
_entity_poly.type
_entity_poly.pdbx_seq_one_letter_code
_entity_poly.pdbx_strand_id
1 'polypeptide(L)'
;MALGQGLCEYERSSPWPDRKSTVIGLKKHDTSLILDVPNFGVTAAPEKGDAMHHLKSLSRVTLAHAAFRAYMQPDLVPDDAFYEECTAEVNVISLFFPDIKADRIRICFTAWLAFACMMDDILETLPLLDRETVLVESIDIFHGQTHIVDGAPVSPPHSPVLAAAKVKDTRIQDLARAFREHCARHLSRASAHVFFQAVCLVLRGHVDEVRFLQGRIPNSLQNYMNIRSRTISLNPFFEVIKSEYLTAEASRSFTGAWEQLQLEVSRAAGLQNDLIGLERDLENGEQLNAVIVLMRALGGTKDIHKPDEALLSRCIALVNDEHNKTVARCLEHAAQINQAADHAPPESSIAMSRVARHILLLCETHLKWCASAKRYHTRDGGQRQHTMDEGLSLLEHRHLESYAVSQASPSSQVVHSNGIFHGLPAFPDLPEFCNLTALVTGATGVSGYNMVKVLAASNRWSKIYCLSSRPPPENFFSDLGDAAHRVEHLMIDFLDDPAQIAHRLNEHVLQVDHIFYFSYMQPAPKGNVLDLWANADELAAVNLSLFTNFIAALQQTPLKPRRFMLQTGSKHYAFYLGPASLPAFESDPRVLLDKNFYYDQEDALAAYCQSVGAAWNVARPSYIVGAVRDGTLNHLIGFGIYAAVQAHLGQPICFPGDYSAWDREQVQSTGLLNAYFEEWLVLTDKAANEAFNIHDGQSFTWGRLWPYLAGWYKVKWCPPEEDDEKYRVVKLPFAKTPRGYGPQATLRSTFSLLEWSLQPHVEKAWRELARQHDLVLDPFDDRYRARIFSFADSAVIGDAPMTTSVRKARDYGFFGTVDSYRSIFDTMHDLAKLKLIVPPVAGDFVA
;
A
#
# COMPACT_ATOMS: atom_id res chain seq x y z
N MET A 1 2.45 7.89 -4.46
CA MET A 1 1.72 6.83 -5.20
C MET A 1 1.14 5.83 -4.21
N ALA A 2 -0.15 5.47 -4.28
CA ALA A 2 -0.67 4.35 -3.47
C ALA A 2 0.06 3.08 -3.93
N LEU A 3 0.74 2.39 -3.02
CA LEU A 3 1.51 1.17 -3.27
C LEU A 3 0.62 0.07 -3.88
N GLY A 4 0.51 0.06 -5.22
CA GLY A 4 -0.45 -0.75 -5.95
C GLY A 4 -0.86 -0.16 -7.30
N GLN A 5 -0.86 1.17 -7.44
CA GLN A 5 -1.23 1.84 -8.70
C GLN A 5 -0.26 1.48 -9.83
N GLY A 6 -0.81 1.16 -10.99
CA GLY A 6 -0.03 0.82 -12.19
C GLY A 6 0.54 -0.60 -12.22
N LEU A 7 0.41 -1.40 -11.15
CA LEU A 7 0.85 -2.80 -11.18
C LEU A 7 -0.02 -3.64 -12.12
N CYS A 8 0.62 -4.42 -12.97
CA CYS A 8 -0.03 -5.23 -13.99
C CYS A 8 0.45 -6.68 -13.88
N GLU A 9 -0.50 -7.60 -13.75
CA GLU A 9 -0.25 -9.03 -13.97
C GLU A 9 -0.47 -9.39 -15.44
N TYR A 10 0.24 -10.41 -15.89
CA TYR A 10 0.12 -10.94 -17.24
C TYR A 10 -0.24 -12.43 -17.21
N GLU A 11 -0.99 -12.84 -18.22
CA GLU A 11 -1.44 -14.22 -18.43
C GLU A 11 -1.28 -14.58 -19.90
N ARG A 12 -0.95 -15.84 -20.18
CA ARG A 12 -0.88 -16.39 -21.54
C ARG A 12 -2.18 -17.12 -21.88
N SER A 13 -2.63 -17.01 -23.13
CA SER A 13 -3.82 -17.72 -23.60
C SER A 13 -3.56 -19.17 -23.99
N SER A 14 -2.33 -19.53 -24.35
CA SER A 14 -1.95 -20.88 -24.76
C SER A 14 -0.82 -21.48 -23.90
N PRO A 15 -0.80 -22.79 -23.61
CA PRO A 15 0.35 -23.48 -23.00
C PRO A 15 1.54 -23.66 -23.94
N TRP A 16 1.29 -23.66 -25.25
CA TRP A 16 2.30 -23.83 -26.29
C TRP A 16 2.16 -22.76 -27.36
N PRO A 17 3.26 -22.25 -27.91
CA PRO A 17 3.20 -21.10 -28.80
C PRO A 17 2.88 -21.52 -30.24
N ASP A 18 2.16 -20.65 -30.94
CA ASP A 18 2.17 -20.64 -32.41
C ASP A 18 3.28 -19.70 -32.90
N ARG A 19 3.86 -19.96 -34.08
CA ARG A 19 4.77 -18.98 -34.70
C ARG A 19 3.95 -17.82 -35.26
N LYS A 20 4.21 -16.60 -34.79
CA LYS A 20 3.55 -15.38 -35.28
C LYS A 20 4.57 -14.36 -35.73
N SER A 21 4.41 -13.83 -36.94
CA SER A 21 5.19 -12.70 -37.45
C SER A 21 4.57 -11.37 -36.99
N THR A 22 5.41 -10.47 -36.50
CA THR A 22 5.04 -9.10 -36.10
C THR A 22 5.75 -8.11 -37.01
N VAL A 23 4.99 -7.19 -37.61
CA VAL A 23 5.54 -6.14 -38.47
C VAL A 23 5.76 -4.88 -37.65
N ILE A 24 6.98 -4.31 -37.68
CA ILE A 24 7.34 -3.08 -36.98
C ILE A 24 7.97 -2.13 -37.99
N GLY A 25 7.36 -0.97 -38.23
CA GLY A 25 7.90 0.04 -39.15
C GLY A 25 9.08 0.82 -38.56
N LEU A 26 10.15 0.97 -39.33
CA LEU A 26 11.24 1.91 -39.08
C LEU A 26 10.96 3.18 -39.91
N LYS A 27 10.46 4.22 -39.24
CA LYS A 27 9.87 5.41 -39.88
C LYS A 27 10.89 6.24 -40.68
N LYS A 28 12.14 6.30 -40.24
CA LYS A 28 13.19 7.16 -40.84
C LYS A 28 13.78 6.57 -42.12
N HIS A 29 13.68 5.26 -42.31
CA HIS A 29 14.29 4.55 -43.45
C HIS A 29 13.29 3.87 -44.39
N ASP A 30 11.99 4.17 -44.25
CA ASP A 30 10.90 3.62 -45.07
C ASP A 30 10.99 2.09 -45.25
N THR A 31 11.26 1.39 -44.15
CA THR A 31 11.39 -0.07 -44.14
C THR A 31 10.65 -0.66 -42.95
N SER A 32 10.36 -1.95 -42.99
CA SER A 32 9.66 -2.66 -41.93
C SER A 32 10.41 -3.91 -41.53
N LEU A 33 10.54 -4.09 -40.22
CA LEU A 33 11.00 -5.33 -39.61
C LEU A 33 9.84 -6.33 -39.63
N ILE A 34 10.14 -7.59 -39.93
CA ILE A 34 9.19 -8.69 -39.84
C ILE A 34 9.80 -9.70 -38.89
N LEU A 35 9.40 -9.65 -37.62
CA LEU A 35 9.99 -10.41 -36.53
C LEU A 35 9.05 -11.56 -36.11
N ASP A 36 9.53 -12.79 -36.23
CA ASP A 36 8.82 -13.97 -35.77
C ASP A 36 8.97 -14.16 -34.26
N VAL A 37 7.93 -14.62 -33.59
CA VAL A 37 8.00 -15.02 -32.18
C VAL A 37 7.20 -16.30 -31.91
N PRO A 38 7.61 -17.11 -30.91
CA PRO A 38 6.76 -18.12 -30.31
C PRO A 38 5.65 -17.41 -29.50
N ASN A 39 4.50 -17.21 -30.11
CA ASN A 39 3.37 -16.46 -29.54
C ASN A 39 2.49 -17.36 -28.66
N PHE A 40 2.55 -17.16 -27.35
CA PHE A 40 1.69 -17.75 -26.34
C PHE A 40 0.42 -16.94 -26.07
N GLY A 41 0.29 -15.76 -26.68
CA GLY A 41 -0.84 -14.86 -26.51
C GLY A 41 -0.85 -14.21 -25.13
N VAL A 42 0.30 -13.68 -24.69
CA VAL A 42 0.44 -13.02 -23.38
C VAL A 42 -0.31 -11.69 -23.37
N THR A 43 -1.28 -11.51 -22.49
CA THR A 43 -2.03 -10.26 -22.32
C THR A 43 -2.04 -9.84 -20.85
N ALA A 44 -2.34 -8.58 -20.58
CA ALA A 44 -2.63 -8.15 -19.21
C ALA A 44 -3.81 -8.96 -18.67
N ALA A 45 -3.69 -9.46 -17.43
CA ALA A 45 -4.75 -10.18 -16.77
C ALA A 45 -5.95 -9.25 -16.54
N PRO A 46 -7.18 -9.66 -16.85
CA PRO A 46 -8.35 -8.84 -16.58
C PRO A 46 -8.48 -8.61 -15.07
N GLU A 47 -8.90 -7.40 -14.66
CA GLU A 47 -9.21 -7.04 -13.27
C GLU A 47 -10.43 -7.85 -12.77
N LYS A 48 -10.26 -9.15 -12.48
CA LYS A 48 -11.26 -10.05 -11.92
C LYS A 48 -10.90 -10.39 -10.47
N GLY A 49 -11.84 -10.91 -9.68
CA GLY A 49 -11.74 -11.02 -8.20
C GLY A 49 -10.44 -11.58 -7.58
N ASP A 50 -9.70 -12.45 -8.27
CA ASP A 50 -8.37 -12.94 -7.81
C ASP A 50 -7.25 -11.90 -7.94
N ALA A 51 -7.47 -10.84 -8.72
CA ALA A 51 -6.53 -9.74 -8.91
C ALA A 51 -6.10 -9.13 -7.59
N MET A 52 -6.95 -9.06 -6.57
CA MET A 52 -6.59 -8.48 -5.27
C MET A 52 -5.47 -9.25 -4.56
N HIS A 53 -5.42 -10.59 -4.67
CA HIS A 53 -4.34 -11.38 -4.07
C HIS A 53 -3.03 -11.23 -4.87
N HIS A 54 -3.13 -11.22 -6.20
CA HIS A 54 -1.97 -11.03 -7.07
C HIS A 54 -1.40 -9.60 -6.98
N LEU A 55 -2.24 -8.59 -6.88
CA LEU A 55 -1.87 -7.19 -6.61
C LEU A 55 -1.18 -7.07 -5.25
N LYS A 56 -1.66 -7.76 -4.20
CA LYS A 56 -0.96 -7.81 -2.89
C LYS A 56 0.43 -8.45 -3.01
N SER A 57 0.58 -9.52 -3.79
CA SER A 57 1.89 -10.14 -4.09
C SER A 57 2.81 -9.15 -4.81
N LEU A 58 2.34 -8.52 -5.90
CA LEU A 58 3.12 -7.54 -6.64
C LEU A 58 3.49 -6.33 -5.77
N SER A 59 2.60 -5.79 -4.95
CA SER A 59 2.92 -4.69 -4.02
C SER A 59 4.03 -5.08 -3.03
N ARG A 60 4.06 -6.32 -2.54
CA ARG A 60 5.17 -6.80 -1.68
C ARG A 60 6.49 -6.88 -2.45
N VAL A 61 6.46 -7.35 -3.70
CA VAL A 61 7.64 -7.37 -4.57
C VAL A 61 8.14 -5.95 -4.83
N THR A 62 7.24 -5.00 -5.13
CA THR A 62 7.57 -3.57 -5.34
C THR A 62 8.16 -2.94 -4.10
N LEU A 63 7.64 -3.22 -2.90
CA LEU A 63 8.21 -2.73 -1.64
C LEU A 63 9.63 -3.24 -1.39
N ALA A 64 9.84 -4.55 -1.55
CA ALA A 64 11.16 -5.15 -1.38
C ALA A 64 12.15 -4.60 -2.43
N HIS A 65 11.68 -4.39 -3.65
CA HIS A 65 12.47 -3.83 -4.74
C HIS A 65 12.82 -2.35 -4.53
N ALA A 66 11.85 -1.53 -4.10
CA ALA A 66 12.07 -0.14 -3.75
C ALA A 66 13.05 0.00 -2.58
N ALA A 67 12.95 -0.85 -1.56
CA ALA A 67 13.91 -0.89 -0.45
C ALA A 67 15.32 -1.27 -0.93
N PHE A 68 15.43 -2.20 -1.88
CA PHE A 68 16.69 -2.54 -2.52
C PHE A 68 17.25 -1.35 -3.30
N ARG A 69 16.50 -0.77 -4.25
CA ARG A 69 16.95 0.39 -5.05
C ARG A 69 17.37 1.58 -4.19
N ALA A 70 16.62 1.90 -3.14
CA ALA A 70 16.96 2.97 -2.21
C ALA A 70 18.29 2.69 -1.46
N TYR A 71 18.58 1.42 -1.15
CA TYR A 71 19.85 1.02 -0.57
C TYR A 71 21.02 1.16 -1.56
N MET A 72 20.79 0.89 -2.85
CA MET A 72 21.81 1.03 -3.91
C MET A 72 22.14 2.49 -4.23
N GLN A 73 21.21 3.42 -3.99
CA GLN A 73 21.31 4.84 -4.32
C GLN A 73 21.02 5.67 -3.07
N PRO A 74 21.91 5.69 -2.05
CA PRO A 74 21.63 6.34 -0.76
C PRO A 74 21.40 7.85 -0.86
N ASP A 75 21.91 8.49 -1.92
CA ASP A 75 21.70 9.92 -2.19
C ASP A 75 20.35 10.21 -2.88
N LEU A 76 19.66 9.18 -3.38
CA LEU A 76 18.36 9.32 -4.02
C LEU A 76 17.27 9.33 -2.94
N VAL A 77 16.54 10.44 -2.84
CA VAL A 77 15.36 10.53 -1.97
C VAL A 77 14.19 9.83 -2.67
N PRO A 78 13.61 8.76 -2.12
CA PRO A 78 12.47 8.08 -2.74
C PRO A 78 11.26 9.01 -2.86
N ASP A 79 10.97 9.47 -4.08
CA ASP A 79 9.80 10.26 -4.44
C ASP A 79 8.80 9.44 -5.28
N ASP A 80 7.74 10.06 -5.78
CA ASP A 80 6.75 9.35 -6.59
C ASP A 80 7.34 8.78 -7.89
N ALA A 81 8.27 9.50 -8.53
CA ALA A 81 8.95 9.04 -9.74
C ALA A 81 9.80 7.79 -9.47
N PHE A 82 10.49 7.74 -8.32
CA PHE A 82 11.22 6.56 -7.88
C PHE A 82 10.31 5.32 -7.73
N TYR A 83 9.14 5.48 -7.09
CA TYR A 83 8.19 4.36 -6.95
C TYR A 83 7.51 3.97 -8.27
N GLU A 84 7.29 4.93 -9.17
CA GLU A 84 6.83 4.68 -10.54
C GLU A 84 7.82 3.82 -11.33
N GLU A 85 9.12 4.14 -11.26
CA GLU A 85 10.17 3.33 -11.88
C GLU A 85 10.22 1.91 -11.26
N CYS A 86 10.17 1.81 -9.93
CA CYS A 86 10.14 0.52 -9.24
C CYS A 86 8.92 -0.33 -9.69
N THR A 87 7.76 0.30 -9.83
CA THR A 87 6.52 -0.35 -10.31
C THR A 87 6.66 -0.80 -11.76
N ALA A 88 7.25 0.04 -12.62
CA ALA A 88 7.52 -0.30 -14.01
C ALA A 88 8.46 -1.51 -14.13
N GLU A 89 9.53 -1.56 -13.35
CA GLU A 89 10.47 -2.69 -13.33
C GLU A 89 9.81 -3.98 -12.84
N VAL A 90 8.95 -3.92 -11.83
CA VAL A 90 8.15 -5.07 -11.37
C VAL A 90 7.21 -5.56 -12.48
N ASN A 91 6.55 -4.65 -13.21
CA ASN A 91 5.69 -5.00 -14.33
C ASN A 91 6.46 -5.65 -15.48
N VAL A 92 7.71 -5.23 -15.74
CA VAL A 92 8.58 -5.90 -16.72
C VAL A 92 8.82 -7.36 -16.33
N ILE A 93 9.12 -7.63 -15.05
CA ILE A 93 9.29 -9.01 -14.56
C ILE A 93 7.99 -9.81 -14.65
N SER A 94 6.85 -9.21 -14.34
CA SER A 94 5.53 -9.84 -14.51
C SER A 94 5.22 -10.16 -15.97
N LEU A 95 5.58 -9.26 -16.90
CA LEU A 95 5.44 -9.47 -18.34
C LEU A 95 6.37 -10.57 -18.84
N PHE A 96 7.65 -10.58 -18.43
CA PHE A 96 8.63 -11.57 -18.86
C PHE A 96 8.28 -12.98 -18.36
N PHE A 97 7.76 -13.08 -17.14
CA PHE A 97 7.49 -14.37 -16.51
C PHE A 97 6.03 -14.46 -16.00
N PRO A 98 5.03 -14.46 -16.89
CA PRO A 98 3.61 -14.43 -16.49
C PRO A 98 3.22 -15.63 -15.62
N ASP A 99 3.88 -16.77 -15.79
CA ASP A 99 3.62 -18.01 -15.04
C ASP A 99 4.41 -18.12 -13.70
N ILE A 100 5.34 -17.19 -13.39
CA ILE A 100 6.10 -17.20 -12.12
C ILE A 100 5.45 -16.23 -11.15
N LYS A 101 4.72 -16.74 -10.15
CA LYS A 101 4.00 -15.95 -9.15
C LYS A 101 4.67 -15.90 -7.76
N ALA A 102 5.84 -16.55 -7.58
CA ALA A 102 6.51 -16.62 -6.28
C ALA A 102 7.25 -15.31 -5.95
N ASP A 103 6.81 -14.60 -4.89
CA ASP A 103 7.38 -13.32 -4.45
C ASP A 103 8.90 -13.37 -4.34
N ARG A 104 9.48 -14.42 -3.73
CA ARG A 104 10.94 -14.55 -3.54
C ARG A 104 11.75 -14.57 -4.84
N ILE A 105 11.19 -15.19 -5.90
CA ILE A 105 11.85 -15.26 -7.22
C ILE A 105 11.69 -13.90 -7.91
N ARG A 106 10.48 -13.34 -7.90
CA ARG A 106 10.19 -12.01 -8.48
C ARG A 106 11.06 -10.91 -7.86
N ILE A 107 11.23 -10.89 -6.54
CA ILE A 107 12.12 -9.94 -5.83
C ILE A 107 13.55 -10.04 -6.37
N CYS A 108 14.10 -11.24 -6.51
CA CYS A 108 15.45 -11.40 -7.05
C CYS A 108 15.56 -11.03 -8.53
N PHE A 109 14.50 -11.28 -9.30
CA PHE A 109 14.46 -10.96 -10.72
C PHE A 109 14.42 -9.45 -10.94
N THR A 110 13.59 -8.73 -10.17
CA THR A 110 13.54 -7.28 -10.26
C THR A 110 14.83 -6.65 -9.74
N ALA A 111 15.43 -7.19 -8.67
CA ALA A 111 16.74 -6.75 -8.20
C ALA A 111 17.86 -6.96 -9.24
N TRP A 112 17.84 -8.08 -10.00
CA TRP A 112 18.79 -8.31 -11.08
C TRP A 112 18.58 -7.37 -12.26
N LEU A 113 17.33 -7.13 -12.65
CA LEU A 113 17.01 -6.17 -13.70
C LEU A 113 17.56 -4.78 -13.34
N ALA A 114 17.31 -4.29 -12.12
CA ALA A 114 17.86 -3.01 -11.67
C ALA A 114 19.39 -3.02 -11.60
N PHE A 115 20.00 -4.08 -11.06
CA PHE A 115 21.47 -4.21 -11.02
C PHE A 115 22.08 -4.13 -12.42
N ALA A 116 21.55 -4.90 -13.38
CA ALA A 116 22.08 -4.95 -14.74
C ALA A 116 21.95 -3.59 -15.45
N CYS A 117 20.79 -2.93 -15.36
CA CYS A 117 20.60 -1.58 -15.91
C CYS A 117 21.54 -0.55 -15.28
N MET A 118 21.63 -0.50 -13.95
CA MET A 118 22.51 0.45 -13.26
C MET A 118 23.99 0.19 -13.56
N MET A 119 24.39 -1.07 -13.68
CA MET A 119 25.76 -1.44 -14.06
C MET A 119 26.08 -0.93 -15.46
N ASP A 120 25.19 -1.14 -16.44
CA ASP A 120 25.37 -0.65 -17.81
C ASP A 120 25.47 0.88 -17.84
N ASP A 121 24.56 1.59 -17.15
CA ASP A 121 24.60 3.06 -17.03
C ASP A 121 25.92 3.54 -16.41
N ILE A 122 26.40 2.89 -15.34
CA ILE A 122 27.68 3.24 -14.71
C ILE A 122 28.85 2.98 -15.67
N LEU A 123 28.87 1.84 -16.36
CA LEU A 123 29.92 1.51 -17.33
C LEU A 123 30.00 2.56 -18.43
N GLU A 124 28.87 3.04 -18.94
CA GLU A 124 28.81 4.09 -19.96
C GLU A 124 29.47 5.40 -19.50
N THR A 125 29.40 5.73 -18.20
CA THR A 125 30.09 6.91 -17.64
C THR A 125 31.61 6.75 -17.49
N LEU A 126 32.12 5.51 -17.49
CA LEU A 126 33.55 5.24 -17.28
C LEU A 126 34.33 5.33 -18.61
N PRO A 127 35.59 5.82 -18.59
CA PRO A 127 36.49 5.71 -19.72
C PRO A 127 36.64 4.26 -20.18
N LEU A 128 36.64 4.01 -21.49
CA LEU A 128 36.68 2.66 -22.07
C LEU A 128 37.87 1.81 -21.57
N LEU A 129 38.99 2.44 -21.22
CA LEU A 129 40.18 1.78 -20.69
C LEU A 129 40.01 1.27 -19.24
N ASP A 130 39.12 1.88 -18.45
CA ASP A 130 38.91 1.52 -17.04
C ASP A 130 37.85 0.43 -16.87
N ARG A 131 36.91 0.32 -17.83
CA ARG A 131 35.75 -0.59 -17.77
C ARG A 131 36.14 -2.07 -17.56
N GLU A 132 37.16 -2.57 -18.27
CA GLU A 132 37.59 -3.98 -18.12
C GLU A 132 38.03 -4.29 -16.70
N THR A 133 38.83 -3.41 -16.08
CA THR A 133 39.35 -3.62 -14.72
C THR A 133 38.22 -3.64 -13.70
N VAL A 134 37.29 -2.68 -13.79
CA VAL A 134 36.12 -2.57 -12.89
C VAL A 134 35.23 -3.83 -12.98
N LEU A 135 35.00 -4.33 -14.19
CA LEU A 135 34.22 -5.56 -14.40
C LEU A 135 34.92 -6.80 -13.85
N VAL A 136 36.23 -6.95 -14.09
CA VAL A 136 37.01 -8.11 -13.61
C VAL A 136 37.02 -8.18 -12.09
N GLU A 137 37.24 -7.06 -11.40
CA GLU A 137 37.19 -7.05 -9.93
C GLU A 137 35.77 -7.31 -9.39
N SER A 138 34.73 -6.87 -10.10
CA SER A 138 33.34 -7.14 -9.71
C SER A 138 32.97 -8.63 -9.79
N ILE A 139 33.58 -9.38 -10.73
CA ILE A 139 33.40 -10.84 -10.83
C ILE A 139 33.89 -11.55 -9.56
N ASP A 140 34.99 -11.09 -8.96
CA ASP A 140 35.57 -11.72 -7.76
C ASP A 140 34.64 -11.62 -6.55
N ILE A 141 33.79 -10.58 -6.47
CA ILE A 141 32.81 -10.38 -5.39
C ILE A 141 31.76 -11.49 -5.40
N PHE A 142 31.32 -11.93 -6.59
CA PHE A 142 30.30 -12.96 -6.74
C PHE A 142 30.81 -14.37 -6.47
N HIS A 143 32.10 -14.65 -6.68
CA HIS A 143 32.70 -15.93 -6.34
C HIS A 143 32.72 -16.21 -4.82
N GLY A 144 32.63 -15.18 -3.97
CA GLY A 144 32.59 -15.31 -2.51
C GLY A 144 33.89 -15.85 -1.90
N GLN A 145 34.06 -15.71 -0.58
CA GLN A 145 35.16 -16.34 0.19
C GLN A 145 35.07 -17.88 0.24
N THR A 146 34.42 -18.53 -0.74
CA THR A 146 34.43 -19.98 -0.94
C THR A 146 35.72 -20.41 -1.61
N HIS A 147 36.79 -20.25 -0.86
CA HIS A 147 37.99 -21.04 -0.96
C HIS A 147 38.32 -21.48 0.48
N ILE A 148 37.47 -22.32 1.06
CA ILE A 148 37.83 -23.08 2.25
C ILE A 148 38.26 -24.46 1.73
N VAL A 149 39.56 -24.67 1.69
CA VAL A 149 40.18 -26.00 1.56
C VAL A 149 40.83 -26.26 2.91
N ASP A 150 40.49 -27.38 3.56
CA ASP A 150 41.03 -27.80 4.86
C ASP A 150 40.88 -26.80 6.03
N GLY A 151 39.76 -26.06 6.07
CA GLY A 151 39.43 -25.18 7.19
C GLY A 151 40.22 -23.86 7.22
N ALA A 152 41.02 -23.56 6.20
CA ALA A 152 41.71 -22.28 6.04
C ALA A 152 41.14 -21.49 4.84
N PRO A 153 40.93 -20.17 4.97
CA PRO A 153 40.57 -19.31 3.83
C PRO A 153 41.78 -19.19 2.89
N VAL A 154 41.62 -19.62 1.64
CA VAL A 154 42.61 -19.46 0.56
C VAL A 154 42.17 -18.28 -0.31
N SER A 155 43.05 -17.33 -0.62
CA SER A 155 42.74 -16.24 -1.57
C SER A 155 42.49 -16.80 -2.98
N PRO A 156 41.60 -16.21 -3.79
CA PRO A 156 41.44 -16.62 -5.19
C PRO A 156 42.79 -16.51 -5.90
N PRO A 157 43.08 -17.37 -6.89
CA PRO A 157 44.27 -17.23 -7.71
C PRO A 157 44.23 -15.86 -8.39
N HIS A 158 45.10 -14.95 -7.96
CA HIS A 158 45.29 -13.66 -8.59
C HIS A 158 45.50 -13.87 -10.09
N SER A 159 44.60 -13.34 -10.91
CA SER A 159 44.89 -13.20 -12.34
C SER A 159 46.13 -12.32 -12.47
N PRO A 160 47.25 -12.81 -13.04
CA PRO A 160 48.53 -12.09 -12.98
C PRO A 160 48.58 -10.77 -13.78
N VAL A 161 47.47 -10.33 -14.38
CA VAL A 161 47.48 -9.30 -15.43
C VAL A 161 47.01 -7.92 -14.94
N LEU A 162 46.42 -7.78 -13.75
CA LEU A 162 45.87 -6.48 -13.28
C LEU A 162 46.43 -5.97 -11.95
N ALA A 163 47.48 -6.59 -11.41
CA ALA A 163 48.00 -6.35 -10.05
C ALA A 163 48.66 -4.97 -9.77
N ALA A 164 48.41 -3.92 -10.57
CA ALA A 164 49.05 -2.60 -10.37
C ALA A 164 48.12 -1.38 -10.40
N ALA A 165 46.83 -1.53 -10.71
CA ALA A 165 45.89 -0.41 -10.73
C ALA A 165 44.78 -0.65 -9.72
N LYS A 166 44.80 0.07 -8.59
CA LYS A 166 43.61 0.19 -7.74
C LYS A 166 42.48 0.75 -8.61
N VAL A 167 41.35 0.06 -8.64
CA VAL A 167 40.15 0.61 -9.27
C VAL A 167 39.83 1.97 -8.64
N LYS A 168 39.73 2.99 -9.50
CA LYS A 168 39.40 4.36 -9.08
C LYS A 168 37.91 4.52 -8.74
N ASP A 169 37.05 3.74 -9.36
CA ASP A 169 35.59 3.83 -9.24
C ASP A 169 35.01 2.49 -8.78
N THR A 170 34.54 2.44 -7.54
CA THR A 170 34.03 1.21 -6.91
C THR A 170 32.53 1.05 -7.03
N ARG A 171 31.82 1.91 -7.77
CA ARG A 171 30.35 1.93 -7.79
C ARG A 171 29.76 0.57 -8.19
N ILE A 172 30.31 -0.09 -9.20
CA ILE A 172 29.83 -1.42 -9.65
C ILE A 172 30.15 -2.50 -8.60
N GLN A 173 31.31 -2.45 -7.95
CA GLN A 173 31.69 -3.39 -6.88
C GLN A 173 30.77 -3.25 -5.66
N ASP A 174 30.43 -2.02 -5.28
CA ASP A 174 29.52 -1.74 -4.16
C ASP A 174 28.09 -2.17 -4.51
N LEU A 175 27.68 -1.92 -5.76
CA LEU A 175 26.43 -2.45 -6.32
C LEU A 175 26.42 -3.99 -6.28
N ALA A 176 27.51 -4.65 -6.64
CA ALA A 176 27.62 -6.11 -6.68
C ALA A 176 27.51 -6.74 -5.29
N ARG A 177 28.12 -6.13 -4.27
CA ARG A 177 28.01 -6.58 -2.87
C ARG A 177 26.57 -6.51 -2.38
N ALA A 178 25.94 -5.36 -2.56
CA ALA A 178 24.56 -5.12 -2.13
C ALA A 178 23.56 -6.06 -2.82
N PHE A 179 23.69 -6.24 -4.13
CA PHE A 179 22.88 -7.16 -4.92
C PHE A 179 23.06 -8.62 -4.46
N ARG A 180 24.30 -9.06 -4.26
CA ARG A 180 24.61 -10.42 -3.77
C ARG A 180 23.96 -10.69 -2.41
N GLU A 181 24.08 -9.75 -1.48
CA GLU A 181 23.48 -9.89 -0.15
C GLU A 181 21.95 -9.89 -0.21
N HIS A 182 21.35 -9.03 -1.02
CA HIS A 182 19.91 -8.96 -1.19
C HIS A 182 19.34 -10.29 -1.73
N CYS A 183 19.85 -10.78 -2.85
CA CYS A 183 19.35 -12.01 -3.47
C CYS A 183 19.61 -13.28 -2.63
N ALA A 184 20.73 -13.33 -1.89
CA ALA A 184 21.04 -14.46 -1.02
C ALA A 184 20.04 -14.65 0.14
N ARG A 185 19.25 -13.62 0.50
CA ARG A 185 18.18 -13.72 1.53
C ARG A 185 16.89 -14.35 1.00
N HIS A 186 16.70 -14.40 -0.32
CA HIS A 186 15.43 -14.82 -0.95
C HIS A 186 15.55 -16.13 -1.75
N LEU A 187 16.74 -16.47 -2.25
CA LEU A 187 17.00 -17.71 -2.98
C LEU A 187 17.55 -18.82 -2.07
N SER A 188 17.32 -20.08 -2.46
CA SER A 188 18.00 -21.21 -1.83
C SER A 188 19.52 -21.13 -2.07
N ARG A 189 20.34 -21.78 -1.22
CA ARG A 189 21.80 -21.79 -1.40
C ARG A 189 22.23 -22.32 -2.79
N ALA A 190 21.52 -23.33 -3.30
CA ALA A 190 21.77 -23.89 -4.62
C ALA A 190 21.40 -22.90 -5.74
N SER A 191 20.21 -22.31 -5.65
CA SER A 191 19.71 -21.33 -6.63
C SER A 191 20.57 -20.07 -6.65
N ALA A 192 20.95 -19.55 -5.48
CA ALA A 192 21.84 -18.40 -5.35
C ALA A 192 23.22 -18.68 -5.98
N HIS A 193 23.77 -19.90 -5.80
CA HIS A 193 25.05 -20.28 -6.37
C HIS A 193 25.03 -20.24 -7.91
N VAL A 194 24.06 -20.91 -8.54
CA VAL A 194 23.96 -20.91 -10.02
C VAL A 194 23.59 -19.53 -10.58
N PHE A 195 22.80 -18.76 -9.82
CA PHE A 195 22.45 -17.38 -10.18
C PHE A 195 23.68 -16.48 -10.24
N PHE A 196 24.50 -16.47 -9.19
CA PHE A 196 25.72 -15.65 -9.18
C PHE A 196 26.78 -16.14 -10.17
N GLN A 197 26.85 -17.43 -10.46
CA GLN A 197 27.68 -17.94 -11.57
C GLN A 197 27.22 -17.41 -12.93
N ALA A 198 25.91 -17.36 -13.18
CA ALA A 198 25.37 -16.77 -14.39
C ALA A 198 25.63 -15.26 -14.47
N VAL A 199 25.53 -14.54 -13.35
CA VAL A 199 25.91 -13.11 -13.27
C VAL A 199 27.38 -12.91 -13.64
N CYS A 200 28.29 -13.76 -13.15
CA CYS A 200 29.70 -13.73 -13.56
C CYS A 200 29.87 -13.92 -15.08
N LEU A 201 29.06 -14.77 -15.72
CA LEU A 201 29.10 -14.97 -17.18
C LEU A 201 28.65 -13.71 -17.95
N VAL A 202 27.65 -12.99 -17.43
CA VAL A 202 27.21 -11.69 -17.98
C VAL A 202 28.34 -10.66 -17.87
N LEU A 203 28.96 -10.51 -16.70
CA LEU A 203 30.10 -9.60 -16.48
C LEU A 203 31.27 -9.91 -17.41
N ARG A 204 31.59 -11.20 -17.62
CA ARG A 204 32.61 -11.62 -18.62
C ARG A 204 32.19 -11.27 -20.05
N GLY A 205 30.89 -11.30 -20.34
CA GLY A 205 30.33 -10.80 -21.59
C GLY A 205 30.65 -9.31 -21.81
N HIS A 206 30.42 -8.45 -20.80
CA HIS A 206 30.77 -7.03 -20.89
C HIS A 206 32.28 -6.80 -21.00
N VAL A 207 33.11 -7.64 -20.37
CA VAL A 207 34.57 -7.60 -20.59
C VAL A 207 34.92 -7.87 -22.06
N ASP A 208 34.29 -8.85 -22.68
CA ASP A 208 34.47 -9.14 -24.11
C ASP A 208 33.90 -8.02 -25.00
N GLU A 209 32.82 -7.37 -24.60
CA GLU A 209 32.27 -6.18 -25.28
C GLU A 209 33.24 -5.00 -25.27
N VAL A 210 33.87 -4.73 -24.12
CA VAL A 210 34.94 -3.72 -23.99
C VAL A 210 36.13 -4.09 -24.88
N ARG A 211 36.54 -5.37 -24.91
CA ARG A 211 37.60 -5.87 -25.80
C ARG A 211 37.23 -5.71 -27.27
N PHE A 212 35.96 -5.92 -27.64
CA PHE A 212 35.45 -5.73 -28.99
C PHE A 212 35.50 -4.26 -29.40
N LEU A 213 35.04 -3.34 -28.55
CA LEU A 213 35.12 -1.90 -28.78
C LEU A 213 36.57 -1.40 -28.91
N GLN A 214 37.51 -2.00 -28.18
CA GLN A 214 38.93 -1.69 -28.29
C GLN A 214 39.63 -2.39 -29.47
N GLY A 215 38.91 -3.15 -30.30
CA GLY A 215 39.46 -3.87 -31.45
C GLY A 215 40.29 -5.12 -31.10
N ARG A 216 40.27 -5.58 -29.85
CA ARG A 216 40.95 -6.82 -29.40
C ARG A 216 40.17 -8.09 -29.78
N ILE A 217 38.89 -7.97 -30.09
CA ILE A 217 38.08 -9.03 -30.71
C ILE A 217 37.70 -8.56 -32.12
N PRO A 218 37.92 -9.36 -33.18
CA PRO A 218 37.64 -8.93 -34.56
C PRO A 218 36.18 -8.53 -34.77
N ASN A 219 35.95 -7.41 -35.47
CA ASN A 219 34.60 -6.93 -35.82
C ASN A 219 33.91 -7.86 -36.81
N SER A 220 33.05 -8.74 -36.31
CA SER A 220 32.17 -9.59 -37.10
C SER A 220 30.82 -9.72 -36.39
N LEU A 221 29.76 -9.92 -37.17
CA LEU A 221 28.43 -10.17 -36.61
C LEU A 221 28.45 -11.39 -35.67
N GLN A 222 29.16 -12.46 -36.02
CA GLN A 222 29.26 -13.66 -35.19
C GLN A 222 29.89 -13.40 -33.81
N ASN A 223 31.00 -12.68 -33.75
CA ASN A 223 31.65 -12.34 -32.49
C ASN A 223 30.75 -11.43 -31.65
N TYR A 224 30.14 -10.43 -32.28
CA TYR A 224 29.19 -9.54 -31.63
C TYR A 224 27.99 -10.31 -31.07
N MET A 225 27.40 -11.25 -31.81
CA MET A 225 26.29 -12.07 -31.32
C MET A 225 26.68 -12.98 -30.13
N ASN A 226 27.91 -13.48 -30.09
CA ASN A 226 28.43 -14.25 -28.95
C ASN A 226 28.64 -13.37 -27.69
N ILE A 227 28.94 -12.08 -27.88
CA ILE A 227 29.00 -11.10 -26.78
C ILE A 227 27.58 -10.72 -26.35
N ARG A 228 26.74 -10.31 -27.31
CA ARG A 228 25.39 -9.79 -27.09
C ARG A 228 24.46 -10.80 -26.41
N SER A 229 24.57 -12.07 -26.77
CA SER A 229 23.83 -13.16 -26.10
C SER A 229 24.18 -13.34 -24.62
N ARG A 230 25.30 -12.80 -24.15
CA ARG A 230 25.67 -12.74 -22.72
C ARG A 230 25.32 -11.39 -22.10
N THR A 231 25.55 -10.27 -22.80
CA THR A 231 25.31 -8.91 -22.28
C THR A 231 23.83 -8.51 -22.26
N ILE A 232 22.95 -9.22 -22.99
CA ILE A 232 21.49 -9.06 -22.86
C ILE A 232 20.95 -9.52 -21.48
N SER A 233 21.80 -10.08 -20.62
CA SER A 233 21.53 -10.28 -19.19
C SER A 233 20.37 -11.21 -18.84
N LEU A 234 19.95 -12.09 -19.76
CA LEU A 234 18.82 -13.01 -19.52
C LEU A 234 19.21 -14.30 -18.79
N ASN A 235 20.44 -14.78 -18.97
CA ASN A 235 20.86 -16.09 -18.46
C ASN A 235 20.67 -16.28 -16.94
N PRO A 236 20.91 -15.27 -16.07
CA PRO A 236 20.65 -15.42 -14.64
C PRO A 236 19.20 -15.77 -14.29
N PHE A 237 18.21 -15.25 -15.03
CA PHE A 237 16.81 -15.64 -14.83
C PHE A 237 16.60 -17.13 -15.12
N PHE A 238 17.17 -17.61 -16.22
CA PHE A 238 17.03 -18.99 -16.65
C PHE A 238 17.68 -19.99 -15.68
N GLU A 239 18.85 -19.67 -15.12
CA GLU A 239 19.49 -20.54 -14.12
C GLU A 239 18.68 -20.65 -12.82
N VAL A 240 18.06 -19.55 -12.36
CA VAL A 240 17.15 -19.60 -11.21
C VAL A 240 15.92 -20.43 -11.54
N ILE A 241 15.31 -20.25 -12.71
CA ILE A 241 14.14 -21.05 -13.13
C ILE A 241 14.49 -22.54 -13.19
N LYS A 242 15.63 -22.91 -13.80
CA LYS A 242 16.09 -24.30 -13.82
C LYS A 242 16.30 -24.83 -12.39
N SER A 243 16.99 -24.09 -11.53
CA SER A 243 17.30 -24.54 -10.17
C SER A 243 16.09 -24.62 -9.25
N GLU A 244 15.06 -23.80 -9.46
CA GLU A 244 13.86 -23.75 -8.62
C GLU A 244 12.77 -24.73 -9.07
N TYR A 245 12.73 -25.08 -10.37
CA TYR A 245 11.67 -25.92 -10.93
C TYR A 245 12.13 -27.30 -11.40
N LEU A 246 13.41 -27.52 -11.74
CA LEU A 246 13.93 -28.85 -12.11
C LEU A 246 14.51 -29.58 -10.90
N THR A 247 14.40 -30.90 -10.91
CA THR A 247 15.24 -31.75 -10.05
C THR A 247 16.69 -31.68 -10.52
N ALA A 248 17.64 -31.93 -9.61
CA ALA A 248 19.07 -31.92 -9.94
C ALA A 248 19.46 -32.99 -10.99
N GLU A 249 18.64 -34.02 -11.17
CA GLU A 249 18.80 -35.05 -12.21
C GLU A 249 18.30 -34.54 -13.57
N ALA A 250 17.07 -34.02 -13.65
CA ALA A 250 16.51 -33.47 -14.89
C ALA A 250 17.33 -32.29 -15.44
N SER A 251 17.90 -31.47 -14.56
CA SER A 251 18.81 -30.39 -14.94
C SER A 251 20.11 -30.90 -15.57
N ARG A 252 20.64 -32.05 -15.08
CA ARG A 252 21.89 -32.64 -15.58
C ARG A 252 21.72 -33.44 -16.86
N SER A 253 20.64 -34.23 -17.00
CA SER A 253 20.46 -35.16 -18.11
C SER A 253 20.36 -34.51 -19.50
N PHE A 254 20.09 -33.21 -19.57
CA PHE A 254 19.89 -32.47 -20.82
C PHE A 254 20.65 -31.14 -20.86
N THR A 255 21.78 -31.04 -20.15
CA THR A 255 22.55 -29.79 -19.97
C THR A 255 22.80 -29.09 -21.31
N GLY A 256 23.25 -29.82 -22.33
CA GLY A 256 23.49 -29.27 -23.66
C GLY A 256 22.25 -28.70 -24.35
N ALA A 257 21.09 -29.37 -24.24
CA ALA A 257 19.85 -28.87 -24.85
C ALA A 257 19.34 -27.60 -24.14
N TRP A 258 19.44 -27.55 -22.81
CA TRP A 258 19.12 -26.35 -22.03
C TRP A 258 20.00 -25.17 -22.41
N GLU A 259 21.32 -25.38 -22.49
CA GLU A 259 22.28 -24.35 -22.86
C GLU A 259 22.01 -23.79 -24.26
N GLN A 260 21.69 -24.65 -25.24
CA GLN A 260 21.34 -24.20 -26.59
C GLN A 260 20.04 -23.38 -26.62
N LEU A 261 18.98 -23.83 -25.91
CA LEU A 261 17.74 -23.07 -25.84
C LEU A 261 17.96 -21.69 -25.18
N GLN A 262 18.68 -21.64 -24.05
CA GLN A 262 19.01 -20.39 -23.35
C GLN A 262 19.83 -19.45 -24.25
N LEU A 263 20.80 -19.98 -25.00
CA LEU A 263 21.64 -19.22 -25.92
C LEU A 263 20.82 -18.63 -27.07
N GLU A 264 20.00 -19.44 -27.74
CA GLU A 264 19.19 -18.98 -28.87
C GLU A 264 18.12 -17.97 -28.44
N VAL A 265 17.45 -18.17 -27.28
CA VAL A 265 16.51 -17.17 -26.75
C VAL A 265 17.22 -15.85 -26.43
N SER A 266 18.42 -15.92 -25.83
CA SER A 266 19.22 -14.72 -25.55
C SER A 266 19.67 -14.02 -26.83
N ARG A 267 20.04 -14.77 -27.88
CA ARG A 267 20.35 -14.22 -29.21
C ARG A 267 19.13 -13.54 -29.83
N ALA A 268 17.95 -14.17 -29.78
CA ALA A 268 16.73 -13.60 -30.32
C ALA A 268 16.38 -12.29 -29.61
N ALA A 269 16.40 -12.26 -28.28
CA ALA A 269 16.17 -11.05 -27.50
C ALA A 269 17.20 -9.95 -27.80
N GLY A 270 18.49 -10.30 -27.93
CA GLY A 270 19.54 -9.36 -28.33
C GLY A 270 19.29 -8.73 -29.70
N LEU A 271 18.89 -9.53 -30.70
CA LEU A 271 18.54 -9.04 -32.03
C LEU A 271 17.28 -8.18 -32.04
N GLN A 272 16.25 -8.52 -31.25
CA GLN A 272 15.06 -7.69 -31.09
C GLN A 272 15.42 -6.31 -30.54
N ASN A 273 16.30 -6.25 -29.54
CA ASN A 273 16.77 -5.01 -28.93
C ASN A 273 17.47 -4.12 -29.97
N ASP A 274 18.42 -4.70 -30.71
CA ASP A 274 19.22 -3.99 -31.70
C ASP A 274 18.38 -3.55 -32.92
N LEU A 275 17.45 -4.39 -33.41
CA LEU A 275 16.61 -4.04 -34.56
C LEU A 275 15.59 -2.95 -34.21
N ILE A 276 14.94 -3.03 -33.05
CA ILE A 276 13.93 -2.03 -32.63
C ILE A 276 14.60 -0.72 -32.21
N GLY A 277 15.81 -0.78 -31.65
CA GLY A 277 16.58 0.40 -31.26
C GLY A 277 17.41 1.05 -32.36
N LEU A 278 17.43 0.47 -33.57
CA LEU A 278 18.35 0.87 -34.63
C LEU A 278 18.33 2.36 -34.97
N GLU A 279 17.15 2.97 -35.13
CA GLU A 279 17.05 4.39 -35.52
C GLU A 279 17.70 5.31 -34.47
N ARG A 280 17.43 5.03 -33.18
CA ARG A 280 18.05 5.73 -32.07
C ARG A 280 19.56 5.51 -32.03
N ASP A 281 20.00 4.27 -32.23
CA ASP A 281 21.42 3.91 -32.15
C ASP A 281 22.22 4.58 -33.29
N LEU A 282 21.65 4.67 -34.50
CA LEU A 282 22.21 5.42 -35.63
C LEU A 282 22.29 6.93 -35.33
N GLU A 283 21.24 7.50 -34.73
CA GLU A 283 21.21 8.91 -34.33
C GLU A 283 22.23 9.26 -33.26
N ASN A 284 22.36 8.40 -32.25
CA ASN A 284 23.24 8.62 -31.11
C ASN A 284 24.73 8.34 -31.43
N GLY A 285 25.02 7.71 -32.56
CA GLY A 285 26.40 7.37 -32.90
C GLY A 285 26.87 6.06 -32.24
N GLU A 286 25.93 5.22 -31.81
CA GLU A 286 26.23 3.98 -31.09
C GLU A 286 27.00 2.99 -31.96
N GLN A 287 28.03 2.38 -31.37
CA GLN A 287 28.88 1.42 -32.10
C GLN A 287 28.37 -0.02 -31.99
N LEU A 288 27.58 -0.33 -30.95
CA LEU A 288 27.15 -1.68 -30.60
C LEU A 288 25.69 -1.90 -30.98
N ASN A 289 25.50 -2.28 -32.24
CA ASN A 289 24.23 -2.74 -32.78
C ASN A 289 24.53 -3.74 -33.90
N ALA A 290 23.81 -4.85 -33.97
CA ALA A 290 24.04 -5.90 -34.96
C ALA A 290 24.11 -5.37 -36.40
N VAL A 291 23.23 -4.44 -36.77
CA VAL A 291 23.19 -3.83 -38.11
C VAL A 291 24.44 -2.96 -38.32
N ILE A 292 24.82 -2.13 -37.35
CA ILE A 292 25.99 -1.24 -37.42
C ILE A 292 27.30 -2.06 -37.48
N VAL A 293 27.40 -3.12 -36.67
CA VAL A 293 28.54 -4.06 -36.71
C VAL A 293 28.65 -4.74 -38.07
N LEU A 294 27.53 -5.17 -38.65
CA LEU A 294 27.50 -5.80 -39.97
C LEU A 294 27.88 -4.79 -41.08
N MET A 295 27.37 -3.56 -41.03
CA MET A 295 27.75 -2.50 -41.95
C MET A 295 29.25 -2.21 -41.90
N ARG A 296 29.84 -2.13 -40.69
CA ARG A 296 31.28 -1.98 -40.50
C ARG A 296 32.06 -3.17 -41.06
N ALA A 297 31.58 -4.39 -40.85
CA ALA A 297 32.21 -5.60 -41.39
C ALA A 297 32.14 -5.66 -42.94
N LEU A 298 31.10 -5.08 -43.54
CA LEU A 298 30.94 -4.96 -45.00
C LEU A 298 31.63 -3.71 -45.59
N GLY A 299 32.33 -2.93 -44.76
CA GLY A 299 33.21 -1.83 -45.18
C GLY A 299 32.53 -0.50 -45.52
N GLY A 300 31.28 -0.28 -45.10
CA GLY A 300 30.42 0.69 -45.79
C GLY A 300 29.81 1.85 -45.01
N THR A 301 30.46 2.37 -43.96
CA THR A 301 30.28 3.79 -43.60
C THR A 301 31.39 4.32 -42.72
N LYS A 302 31.98 5.45 -43.14
CA LYS A 302 32.89 6.24 -42.30
C LYS A 302 32.16 7.07 -41.26
N ASP A 303 30.92 7.45 -41.55
CA ASP A 303 30.07 8.27 -40.70
C ASP A 303 28.75 7.52 -40.48
N ILE A 304 28.51 7.11 -39.24
CA ILE A 304 27.34 6.28 -38.91
C ILE A 304 26.05 7.10 -38.95
N HIS A 305 26.14 8.43 -38.79
CA HIS A 305 24.99 9.33 -38.82
C HIS A 305 24.44 9.55 -40.24
N LYS A 306 25.20 9.10 -41.26
CA LYS A 306 24.81 9.18 -42.68
C LYS A 306 25.13 7.86 -43.38
N PRO A 307 24.40 6.79 -43.03
CA PRO A 307 24.61 5.47 -43.59
C PRO A 307 24.39 5.47 -45.12
N ASP A 308 25.11 4.63 -45.86
CA ASP A 308 24.69 4.27 -47.23
C ASP A 308 23.37 3.51 -47.13
N GLU A 309 22.26 4.14 -47.52
CA GLU A 309 20.90 3.62 -47.35
C GLU A 309 20.72 2.23 -48.00
N ALA A 310 21.40 1.96 -49.12
CA ALA A 310 21.35 0.66 -49.78
C ALA A 310 22.02 -0.43 -48.93
N LEU A 311 23.19 -0.13 -48.36
CA LEU A 311 23.87 -1.04 -47.45
C LEU A 311 23.11 -1.20 -46.13
N LEU A 312 22.57 -0.12 -45.59
CA LEU A 312 21.77 -0.14 -44.36
C LEU A 312 20.55 -1.05 -44.54
N SER A 313 19.75 -0.83 -45.58
CA SER A 313 18.58 -1.65 -45.90
C SER A 313 18.95 -3.13 -46.06
N ARG A 314 20.07 -3.43 -46.74
CA ARG A 314 20.58 -4.80 -46.86
C ARG A 314 20.99 -5.39 -45.51
N CYS A 315 21.66 -4.63 -44.66
CA CYS A 315 22.08 -5.10 -43.34
C CYS A 315 20.89 -5.32 -42.41
N ILE A 316 19.88 -4.44 -42.43
CA ILE A 316 18.61 -4.61 -41.71
C ILE A 316 17.96 -5.93 -42.12
N ALA A 317 17.83 -6.19 -43.43
CA ALA A 317 17.24 -7.43 -43.93
C ALA A 317 18.00 -8.69 -43.47
N LEU A 318 19.33 -8.66 -43.49
CA LEU A 318 20.17 -9.78 -43.04
C LEU A 318 20.06 -10.05 -41.54
N VAL A 319 20.03 -8.99 -40.71
CA VAL A 319 19.91 -9.12 -39.26
C VAL A 319 18.48 -9.55 -38.87
N ASN A 320 17.45 -9.07 -39.58
CA ASN A 320 16.07 -9.53 -39.42
C ASN A 320 15.91 -11.01 -39.78
N ASP A 321 16.52 -11.46 -40.89
CA ASP A 321 16.52 -12.87 -41.27
C ASP A 321 17.26 -13.76 -40.24
N GLU A 322 18.39 -13.30 -39.71
CA GLU A 322 19.09 -14.00 -38.63
C GLU A 322 18.24 -14.10 -37.36
N HIS A 323 17.47 -13.06 -37.01
CA HIS A 323 16.52 -13.11 -35.91
C HIS A 323 15.47 -14.22 -36.13
N ASN A 324 14.84 -14.27 -37.29
CA ASN A 324 13.78 -15.25 -37.56
C ASN A 324 14.33 -16.68 -37.62
N LYS A 325 15.56 -16.88 -38.11
CA LYS A 325 16.27 -18.17 -38.03
C LYS A 325 16.59 -18.57 -36.59
N THR A 326 17.02 -17.62 -35.76
CA THR A 326 17.25 -17.83 -34.33
C THR A 326 15.97 -18.28 -33.62
N VAL A 327 14.84 -17.62 -33.90
CA VAL A 327 13.53 -18.00 -33.33
C VAL A 327 13.08 -19.39 -33.77
N ALA A 328 13.34 -19.77 -35.02
CA ALA A 328 13.09 -21.15 -35.48
C ALA A 328 13.92 -22.17 -34.69
N ARG A 329 15.21 -21.89 -34.44
CA ARG A 329 16.07 -22.74 -33.60
C ARG A 329 15.58 -22.82 -32.15
N CYS A 330 15.06 -21.71 -31.58
CA CYS A 330 14.42 -21.75 -30.25
C CYS A 330 13.27 -22.75 -30.19
N LEU A 331 12.38 -22.74 -31.19
CA LEU A 331 11.25 -23.68 -31.29
C LEU A 331 11.73 -25.13 -31.44
N GLU A 332 12.76 -25.38 -32.25
CA GLU A 332 13.36 -26.70 -32.44
C GLU A 332 13.96 -27.24 -31.15
N HIS A 333 14.75 -26.43 -30.43
CA HIS A 333 15.34 -26.85 -29.14
C HIS A 333 14.28 -27.08 -28.06
N ALA A 334 13.25 -26.24 -27.98
CA ALA A 334 12.13 -26.45 -27.07
C ALA A 334 11.36 -27.74 -27.39
N ALA A 335 11.16 -28.05 -28.68
CA ALA A 335 10.55 -29.31 -29.10
C ALA A 335 11.40 -30.53 -28.74
N GLN A 336 12.73 -30.46 -28.90
CA GLN A 336 13.65 -31.52 -28.47
C GLN A 336 13.58 -31.78 -26.97
N ILE A 337 13.52 -30.72 -26.16
CA ILE A 337 13.38 -30.83 -24.70
C ILE A 337 12.03 -31.45 -24.32
N ASN A 338 10.94 -31.06 -24.98
CA ASN A 338 9.63 -31.65 -24.74
C ASN A 338 9.58 -33.14 -25.12
N GLN A 339 10.14 -33.51 -26.27
CA GLN A 339 10.26 -34.92 -26.68
C GLN A 339 11.08 -35.73 -25.67
N ALA A 340 12.16 -35.16 -25.14
CA ALA A 340 12.93 -35.78 -24.07
C ALA A 340 12.14 -35.89 -22.75
N ALA A 341 11.30 -34.89 -22.45
CA ALA A 341 10.43 -34.89 -21.28
C ALA A 341 9.37 -35.99 -21.34
N ASP A 342 8.90 -36.38 -22.53
CA ASP A 342 7.95 -37.50 -22.70
C ASP A 342 8.51 -38.85 -22.24
N HIS A 343 9.84 -38.98 -22.14
CA HIS A 343 10.52 -40.19 -21.65
C HIS A 343 10.93 -40.10 -20.16
N ALA A 344 10.73 -38.96 -19.51
CA ALA A 344 11.05 -38.75 -18.10
C ALA A 344 9.88 -39.18 -17.18
N PRO A 345 10.12 -39.44 -15.89
CA PRO A 345 9.05 -39.64 -14.91
C PRO A 345 8.04 -38.46 -14.94
N PRO A 346 6.74 -38.69 -14.70
CA PRO A 346 5.69 -37.68 -14.91
C PRO A 346 5.96 -36.32 -14.25
N GLU A 347 6.46 -36.30 -13.01
CA GLU A 347 6.80 -35.07 -12.29
C GLU A 347 7.96 -34.31 -12.97
N SER A 348 8.98 -35.04 -13.43
CA SER A 348 10.10 -34.46 -14.17
C SER A 348 9.67 -33.97 -15.54
N SER A 349 8.77 -34.68 -16.22
CA SER A 349 8.21 -34.29 -17.52
C SER A 349 7.48 -32.94 -17.44
N ILE A 350 6.61 -32.78 -16.43
CA ILE A 350 5.87 -31.53 -16.18
C ILE A 350 6.83 -30.39 -15.85
N ALA A 351 7.84 -30.65 -15.01
CA ALA A 351 8.85 -29.67 -14.64
C ALA A 351 9.68 -29.21 -15.85
N MET A 352 10.16 -30.15 -16.67
CA MET A 352 10.92 -29.86 -17.90
C MET A 352 10.09 -29.03 -18.88
N SER A 353 8.86 -29.45 -19.17
CA SER A 353 7.94 -28.70 -20.05
C SER A 353 7.67 -27.29 -19.55
N ARG A 354 7.53 -27.11 -18.22
CA ARG A 354 7.31 -25.82 -17.59
C ARG A 354 8.53 -24.90 -17.73
N VAL A 355 9.73 -25.42 -17.51
CA VAL A 355 10.98 -24.65 -17.60
C VAL A 355 11.28 -24.25 -19.05
N ALA A 356 11.11 -25.18 -20.01
CA ALA A 356 11.25 -24.88 -21.44
C ALA A 356 10.29 -23.75 -21.85
N ARG A 357 9.04 -23.80 -21.38
CA ARG A 357 8.04 -22.75 -21.62
C ARG A 357 8.45 -21.39 -21.04
N HIS A 358 8.90 -21.36 -19.78
CA HIS A 358 9.35 -20.11 -19.16
C HIS A 358 10.52 -19.47 -19.93
N ILE A 359 11.47 -20.26 -20.42
CA ILE A 359 12.59 -19.76 -21.23
C ILE A 359 12.06 -19.26 -22.59
N LEU A 360 11.19 -20.01 -23.25
CA LEU A 360 10.68 -19.66 -24.59
C LEU A 360 9.75 -18.44 -24.59
N LEU A 361 8.97 -18.24 -23.53
CA LEU A 361 8.09 -17.07 -23.33
C LEU A 361 8.84 -15.75 -23.52
N LEU A 362 10.13 -15.71 -23.15
CA LEU A 362 10.95 -14.50 -23.26
C LEU A 362 11.03 -13.94 -24.68
N CYS A 363 10.97 -14.78 -25.73
CA CYS A 363 10.99 -14.25 -27.10
C CYS A 363 9.77 -13.37 -27.42
N GLU A 364 8.57 -13.74 -26.98
CA GLU A 364 7.35 -12.92 -27.18
C GLU A 364 7.33 -11.73 -26.23
N THR A 365 7.60 -11.96 -24.95
CA THR A 365 7.44 -10.95 -23.90
C THR A 365 8.52 -9.87 -23.97
N HIS A 366 9.75 -10.23 -24.35
CA HIS A 366 10.82 -9.28 -24.61
C HIS A 366 10.53 -8.44 -25.86
N LEU A 367 9.95 -9.02 -26.92
CA LEU A 367 9.52 -8.27 -28.09
C LEU A 367 8.44 -7.24 -27.73
N LYS A 368 7.41 -7.66 -26.96
CA LYS A 368 6.35 -6.77 -26.47
C LYS A 368 6.89 -5.62 -25.63
N TRP A 369 7.81 -5.92 -24.73
CA TRP A 369 8.50 -4.89 -23.94
C TRP A 369 9.32 -3.95 -24.81
N CYS A 370 10.12 -4.47 -25.76
CA CYS A 370 10.92 -3.63 -26.64
C CYS A 370 10.04 -2.72 -27.52
N ALA A 371 8.93 -3.23 -28.05
CA ALA A 371 8.03 -2.44 -28.89
C ALA A 371 7.24 -1.35 -28.13
N SER A 372 7.09 -1.50 -26.80
CA SER A 372 6.34 -0.55 -25.96
C SER A 372 7.23 0.40 -25.14
N ALA A 373 8.51 0.08 -24.97
CA ALA A 373 9.42 0.86 -24.15
C ALA A 373 9.70 2.22 -24.79
N LYS A 374 9.35 3.31 -24.06
CA LYS A 374 9.57 4.70 -24.48
C LYS A 374 11.00 5.00 -24.93
N ARG A 375 12.00 4.24 -24.46
CA ARG A 375 13.42 4.42 -24.79
C ARG A 375 13.76 4.25 -26.28
N TYR A 376 12.84 3.72 -27.09
CA TYR A 376 13.01 3.59 -28.53
C TYR A 376 12.22 4.64 -29.33
N HIS A 377 11.44 5.49 -28.68
CA HIS A 377 10.81 6.62 -29.33
C HIS A 377 11.78 7.80 -29.36
N THR A 378 12.20 8.22 -30.56
CA THR A 378 12.97 9.45 -30.77
C THR A 378 12.17 10.65 -30.24
N ARG A 379 12.81 11.55 -29.49
CA ARG A 379 12.21 12.83 -29.06
C ARG A 379 11.97 13.71 -30.29
N ASP A 380 10.82 13.56 -30.95
CA ASP A 380 10.41 14.53 -31.95
C ASP A 380 10.06 15.85 -31.25
N GLY A 381 10.90 16.84 -31.52
CA GLY A 381 10.65 18.23 -31.16
C GLY A 381 9.55 18.81 -32.04
N GLY A 382 8.50 19.31 -31.40
CA GLY A 382 7.63 20.34 -31.99
C GLY A 382 6.48 19.85 -32.89
N GLN A 383 5.29 20.32 -32.53
CA GLN A 383 4.03 20.34 -33.29
C GLN A 383 3.21 19.03 -33.34
N ARG A 384 2.19 19.00 -32.47
CA ARG A 384 1.00 18.16 -32.61
C ARG A 384 0.25 18.52 -33.89
N GLN A 385 0.04 17.55 -34.78
CA GLN A 385 -1.10 17.52 -35.69
C GLN A 385 -1.63 16.09 -35.78
N HIS A 386 -2.90 15.92 -35.40
CA HIS A 386 -3.70 14.71 -35.57
C HIS A 386 -4.03 14.50 -37.05
N THR A 387 -3.76 13.31 -37.58
CA THR A 387 -4.60 12.66 -38.60
C THR A 387 -4.44 11.14 -38.51
N MET A 388 -5.60 10.46 -38.46
CA MET A 388 -5.81 9.01 -38.43
C MET A 388 -5.35 8.33 -39.72
N ASP A 389 -4.85 7.09 -39.64
CA ASP A 389 -5.26 6.06 -40.61
C ASP A 389 -5.28 4.67 -39.95
N GLU A 390 -6.28 3.89 -40.34
CA GLU A 390 -6.83 2.72 -39.66
C GLU A 390 -6.12 1.41 -40.08
N GLY A 391 -5.91 0.48 -39.15
CA GLY A 391 -5.45 -0.86 -39.51
C GLY A 391 -4.94 -1.75 -38.38
N LEU A 392 -5.74 -1.98 -37.34
CA LEU A 392 -5.73 -3.17 -36.44
C LEU A 392 -6.72 -2.91 -35.28
N SER A 393 -8.01 -3.04 -35.59
CA SER A 393 -9.11 -3.01 -34.61
C SER A 393 -9.41 -4.44 -34.18
N LEU A 394 -9.22 -4.73 -32.89
CA LEU A 394 -10.05 -5.57 -32.01
C LEU A 394 -9.34 -5.73 -30.66
N LEU A 395 -9.82 -4.99 -29.66
CA LEU A 395 -9.79 -5.17 -28.19
C LEU A 395 -9.51 -3.85 -27.46
N GLU A 396 -10.62 -3.14 -27.19
CA GLU A 396 -10.89 -2.35 -25.98
C GLU A 396 -9.79 -1.41 -25.48
N HIS A 397 -9.48 -0.38 -26.28
CA HIS A 397 -8.89 0.87 -25.79
C HIS A 397 -9.99 1.80 -25.24
N ARG A 398 -10.35 1.62 -23.97
CA ARG A 398 -10.87 2.68 -23.11
C ARG A 398 -10.14 2.57 -21.78
N HIS A 399 -9.37 3.61 -21.42
CA HIS A 399 -8.68 3.87 -20.13
C HIS A 399 -7.14 4.05 -20.11
N LEU A 400 -6.42 4.10 -21.23
CA LEU A 400 -4.95 4.37 -21.23
C LEU A 400 -4.51 5.68 -21.91
N GLU A 401 -5.44 6.54 -22.35
CA GLU A 401 -5.15 7.87 -22.91
C GLU A 401 -5.38 8.99 -21.89
N SER A 402 -4.65 8.95 -20.76
CA SER A 402 -4.55 10.12 -19.86
C SER A 402 -3.29 10.11 -18.98
N TYR A 403 -2.14 9.71 -19.53
CA TYR A 403 -0.82 9.91 -18.88
C TYR A 403 0.19 10.45 -19.89
N ALA A 404 -0.21 11.50 -20.61
CA ALA A 404 0.76 12.53 -20.99
C ALA A 404 1.21 13.19 -19.69
N VAL A 405 2.52 13.24 -19.45
CA VAL A 405 3.14 14.18 -18.53
C VAL A 405 2.76 15.57 -19.03
N SER A 406 1.58 16.05 -18.67
CA SER A 406 1.36 17.48 -18.63
C SER A 406 2.35 17.97 -17.59
N GLN A 407 2.98 19.10 -17.85
CA GLN A 407 3.44 19.94 -16.76
C GLN A 407 2.19 20.20 -15.92
N ALA A 408 1.90 19.35 -14.94
CA ALA A 408 0.78 19.53 -14.06
C ALA A 408 1.14 20.79 -13.29
N SER A 409 0.45 21.89 -13.62
CA SER A 409 0.47 23.09 -12.79
C SER A 409 0.35 22.64 -11.33
N PRO A 410 1.14 23.20 -10.41
CA PRO A 410 1.04 22.85 -9.00
C PRO A 410 -0.43 22.81 -8.60
N SER A 411 -0.91 21.65 -8.14
CA SER A 411 -2.31 21.51 -7.76
C SER A 411 -2.55 22.38 -6.54
N SER A 412 -3.29 23.47 -6.71
CA SER A 412 -3.72 24.31 -5.60
C SER A 412 -5.00 23.74 -5.00
N GLN A 413 -5.06 23.65 -3.67
CA GLN A 413 -6.28 23.36 -2.95
C GLN A 413 -6.62 24.53 -2.04
N VAL A 414 -7.88 24.94 -2.05
CA VAL A 414 -8.38 25.96 -1.12
C VAL A 414 -8.77 25.27 0.18
N VAL A 415 -8.23 25.78 1.28
CA VAL A 415 -8.60 25.37 2.63
C VAL A 415 -9.11 26.57 3.41
N HIS A 416 -9.93 26.32 4.42
CA HIS A 416 -10.46 27.36 5.29
C HIS A 416 -10.40 26.94 6.76
N SER A 417 -10.70 27.89 7.64
CA SER A 417 -10.89 27.62 9.07
C SER A 417 -12.35 27.85 9.45
N ASN A 418 -12.85 27.05 10.40
CA ASN A 418 -14.14 27.26 11.03
C ASN A 418 -13.97 27.13 12.54
N GLY A 419 -14.00 28.25 13.27
CA GLY A 419 -13.71 28.25 14.71
C GLY A 419 -12.31 27.72 15.00
N ILE A 420 -12.22 26.67 15.83
CA ILE A 420 -10.96 26.02 16.24
C ILE A 420 -10.45 24.98 15.21
N PHE A 421 -11.19 24.74 14.13
CA PHE A 421 -10.84 23.78 13.09
C PHE A 421 -10.13 24.51 11.95
N HIS A 422 -8.95 24.02 11.58
CA HIS A 422 -8.07 24.63 10.58
C HIS A 422 -7.77 23.66 9.44
N GLY A 423 -7.49 24.17 8.24
CA GLY A 423 -7.13 23.33 7.09
C GLY A 423 -8.29 22.53 6.49
N LEU A 424 -9.54 22.94 6.74
CA LEU A 424 -10.73 22.25 6.25
C LEU A 424 -10.87 22.42 4.73
N PRO A 425 -11.30 21.39 3.99
CA PRO A 425 -11.44 21.45 2.55
C PRO A 425 -12.56 22.42 2.14
N ALA A 426 -12.31 23.21 1.09
CA ALA A 426 -13.35 23.96 0.40
C ALA A 426 -13.85 23.17 -0.82
N PHE A 427 -15.16 23.14 -1.03
CA PHE A 427 -15.79 22.51 -2.19
C PHE A 427 -16.30 23.60 -3.14
N PRO A 428 -16.08 23.46 -4.46
CA PRO A 428 -16.57 24.43 -5.42
C PRO A 428 -18.09 24.29 -5.61
N ASP A 429 -18.75 25.38 -6.03
CA ASP A 429 -20.17 25.41 -6.38
C ASP A 429 -20.42 24.77 -7.76
N LEU A 430 -20.08 23.48 -7.90
CA LEU A 430 -20.30 22.71 -9.12
C LEU A 430 -21.47 21.72 -8.94
N PRO A 431 -22.19 21.36 -10.02
CA PRO A 431 -23.34 20.47 -9.94
C PRO A 431 -23.07 19.14 -9.24
N GLU A 432 -21.86 18.56 -9.34
CA GLU A 432 -21.52 17.31 -8.67
C GLU A 432 -21.46 17.40 -7.14
N PHE A 433 -21.29 18.60 -6.58
CA PHE A 433 -21.28 18.86 -5.14
C PHE A 433 -22.61 19.42 -4.64
N CYS A 434 -23.62 19.57 -5.49
CA CYS A 434 -24.89 20.22 -5.13
C CYS A 434 -26.07 19.24 -5.16
N ASN A 435 -27.11 19.55 -4.37
CA ASN A 435 -28.37 18.79 -4.28
C ASN A 435 -28.23 17.31 -3.90
N LEU A 436 -27.16 16.92 -3.20
CA LEU A 436 -26.88 15.55 -2.79
C LEU A 436 -27.83 15.05 -1.68
N THR A 437 -28.01 13.73 -1.61
CA THR A 437 -28.79 13.07 -0.57
C THR A 437 -27.93 12.16 0.29
N ALA A 438 -28.06 12.29 1.62
CA ALA A 438 -27.32 11.50 2.60
C ALA A 438 -28.24 10.59 3.42
N LEU A 439 -27.74 9.41 3.77
CA LEU A 439 -28.32 8.54 4.80
C LEU A 439 -27.28 8.31 5.90
N VAL A 440 -27.58 8.77 7.11
CA VAL A 440 -26.71 8.70 8.28
C VAL A 440 -27.29 7.70 9.27
N THR A 441 -26.59 6.59 9.52
CA THR A 441 -26.98 5.61 10.54
C THR A 441 -26.33 5.92 11.87
N GLY A 442 -26.98 5.57 12.99
CA GLY A 442 -26.50 5.96 14.31
C GLY A 442 -26.51 7.47 14.50
N ALA A 443 -27.47 8.17 13.88
CA ALA A 443 -27.51 9.64 13.80
C ALA A 443 -27.53 10.34 15.17
N THR A 444 -28.05 9.68 16.21
CA THR A 444 -28.09 10.20 17.59
C THR A 444 -26.84 9.88 18.41
N GLY A 445 -25.91 9.08 17.87
CA GLY A 445 -24.61 8.79 18.46
C GLY A 445 -23.60 9.92 18.24
N VAL A 446 -22.45 9.85 18.92
CA VAL A 446 -21.45 10.92 18.91
C VAL A 446 -20.94 11.26 17.50
N SER A 447 -20.62 10.26 16.68
CA SER A 447 -20.16 10.50 15.30
C SER A 447 -21.31 10.92 14.39
N GLY A 448 -22.42 10.17 14.39
CA GLY A 448 -23.57 10.45 13.52
C GLY A 448 -24.13 11.85 13.74
N TYR A 449 -24.21 12.31 14.99
CA TYR A 449 -24.72 13.65 15.29
C TYR A 449 -23.80 14.76 14.79
N ASN A 450 -22.48 14.60 14.92
CA ASN A 450 -21.51 15.53 14.33
C ASN A 450 -21.55 15.50 12.81
N MET A 451 -21.76 14.32 12.20
CA MET A 451 -21.97 14.20 10.75
C MET A 451 -23.18 15.00 10.30
N VAL A 452 -24.33 14.84 10.98
CA VAL A 452 -25.55 15.60 10.66
C VAL A 452 -25.31 17.11 10.78
N LYS A 453 -24.56 17.58 11.78
CA LYS A 453 -24.18 19.00 11.89
C LYS A 453 -23.39 19.50 10.69
N VAL A 454 -22.37 18.76 10.23
CA VAL A 454 -21.56 19.14 9.06
C VAL A 454 -22.40 19.17 7.79
N LEU A 455 -23.20 18.12 7.56
CA LEU A 455 -24.08 18.02 6.39
C LEU A 455 -25.13 19.15 6.37
N ALA A 456 -25.74 19.44 7.52
CA ALA A 456 -26.76 20.48 7.67
C ALA A 456 -26.18 21.91 7.65
N ALA A 457 -24.91 22.10 7.97
CA ALA A 457 -24.25 23.41 7.82
C ALA A 457 -23.93 23.75 6.35
N SER A 458 -23.92 22.76 5.47
CA SER A 458 -23.58 22.88 4.06
C SER A 458 -24.84 22.98 3.18
N ASN A 459 -24.79 23.74 2.08
CA ASN A 459 -25.86 23.78 1.06
C ASN A 459 -25.77 22.64 0.03
N ARG A 460 -24.74 21.79 0.13
CA ARG A 460 -24.51 20.65 -0.79
C ARG A 460 -25.61 19.59 -0.71
N TRP A 461 -26.21 19.42 0.47
CA TRP A 461 -27.11 18.32 0.80
C TRP A 461 -28.57 18.75 0.76
N SER A 462 -29.34 18.35 -0.23
CA SER A 462 -30.77 18.70 -0.32
C SER A 462 -31.62 17.97 0.72
N LYS A 463 -31.22 16.74 1.09
CA LYS A 463 -31.94 15.88 2.04
C LYS A 463 -30.99 15.01 2.84
N ILE A 464 -31.24 14.89 4.15
CA ILE A 464 -30.45 14.09 5.08
C ILE A 464 -31.40 13.18 5.86
N TYR A 465 -31.34 11.88 5.56
CA TYR A 465 -32.08 10.84 6.29
C TYR A 465 -31.25 10.37 7.48
N CYS A 466 -31.81 10.45 8.67
CA CYS A 466 -31.17 10.08 9.93
C CYS A 466 -31.83 8.82 10.48
N LEU A 467 -31.06 7.75 10.66
CA LEU A 467 -31.57 6.48 11.19
C LEU A 467 -31.05 6.23 12.60
N SER A 468 -31.95 5.92 13.53
CA SER A 468 -31.62 5.31 14.82
C SER A 468 -32.82 4.56 15.39
N SER A 469 -32.59 3.61 16.29
CA SER A 469 -33.68 2.82 16.89
C SER A 469 -34.58 3.62 17.86
N ARG A 470 -34.09 4.75 18.36
CA ARG A 470 -34.78 5.62 19.33
C ARG A 470 -35.08 6.99 18.71
N PRO A 471 -36.11 7.69 19.20
CA PRO A 471 -36.34 9.09 18.84
C PRO A 471 -35.13 9.95 19.25
N PRO A 472 -34.84 11.02 18.50
CA PRO A 472 -33.74 11.92 18.82
C PRO A 472 -34.04 12.73 20.10
N PRO A 473 -33.00 13.16 20.84
CA PRO A 473 -33.18 14.06 21.98
C PRO A 473 -33.69 15.42 21.52
N GLU A 474 -34.28 16.18 22.45
CA GLU A 474 -34.94 17.47 22.17
C GLU A 474 -34.01 18.47 21.45
N ASN A 475 -32.73 18.50 21.81
CA ASN A 475 -31.76 19.43 21.21
C ASN A 475 -31.34 19.07 19.78
N PHE A 476 -31.65 17.86 19.30
CA PHE A 476 -31.13 17.33 18.05
C PHE A 476 -31.45 18.23 16.85
N PHE A 477 -32.71 18.65 16.71
CA PHE A 477 -33.15 19.50 15.60
C PHE A 477 -32.89 20.99 15.87
N SER A 478 -33.04 21.45 17.11
CA SER A 478 -32.83 22.86 17.45
C SER A 478 -31.39 23.30 17.18
N ASP A 479 -30.42 22.40 17.42
CA ASP A 479 -29.00 22.68 17.23
C ASP A 479 -28.61 22.79 15.75
N LEU A 480 -29.50 22.40 14.82
CA LEU A 480 -29.30 22.53 13.37
C LEU A 480 -29.85 23.85 12.81
N GLY A 481 -30.60 24.62 13.62
CA GLY A 481 -31.22 25.87 13.20
C GLY A 481 -32.12 25.71 11.97
N ASP A 482 -32.07 26.70 11.06
CA ASP A 482 -32.91 26.73 9.87
C ASP A 482 -32.70 25.51 8.96
N ALA A 483 -31.54 24.84 9.02
CA ALA A 483 -31.25 23.66 8.19
C ALA A 483 -32.03 22.40 8.60
N ALA A 484 -32.70 22.41 9.76
CA ALA A 484 -33.47 21.27 10.27
C ALA A 484 -34.53 20.76 9.28
N HIS A 485 -35.09 21.64 8.43
CA HIS A 485 -36.10 21.24 7.42
C HIS A 485 -35.60 20.24 6.38
N ARG A 486 -34.27 20.12 6.19
CA ARG A 486 -33.65 19.15 5.28
C ARG A 486 -33.40 17.80 5.94
N VAL A 487 -33.56 17.71 7.25
CA VAL A 487 -33.27 16.52 8.04
C VAL A 487 -34.56 15.78 8.35
N GLU A 488 -34.59 14.49 8.06
CA GLU A 488 -35.70 13.60 8.39
C GLU A 488 -35.18 12.43 9.22
N HIS A 489 -35.76 12.23 10.40
CA HIS A 489 -35.42 11.11 11.26
C HIS A 489 -36.40 9.95 11.07
N LEU A 490 -35.86 8.75 10.91
CA LEU A 490 -36.62 7.50 10.84
C LEU A 490 -36.18 6.57 11.97
N MET A 491 -37.17 6.05 12.70
CA MET A 491 -36.95 5.06 13.74
C MET A 491 -36.84 3.67 13.12
N ILE A 492 -35.61 3.15 13.04
CA ILE A 492 -35.32 1.83 12.48
C ILE A 492 -34.34 1.11 13.39
N ASP A 493 -34.71 -0.09 13.82
CA ASP A 493 -33.81 -0.99 14.54
C ASP A 493 -33.13 -1.93 13.53
N PHE A 494 -31.80 -1.93 13.48
CA PHE A 494 -31.06 -2.81 12.58
C PHE A 494 -30.94 -4.25 13.09
N LEU A 495 -31.47 -4.54 14.28
CA LEU A 495 -31.66 -5.91 14.75
C LEU A 495 -33.00 -6.51 14.33
N ASP A 496 -33.91 -5.71 13.75
CA ASP A 496 -35.12 -6.23 13.12
C ASP A 496 -34.77 -7.09 11.91
N ASP A 497 -35.75 -7.87 11.44
CA ASP A 497 -35.63 -8.64 10.21
C ASP A 497 -35.29 -7.72 9.02
N PRO A 498 -34.32 -8.09 8.15
CA PRO A 498 -33.93 -7.27 7.01
C PRO A 498 -35.08 -6.83 6.10
N ALA A 499 -36.14 -7.63 5.94
CA ALA A 499 -37.29 -7.25 5.13
C ALA A 499 -38.11 -6.13 5.78
N GLN A 500 -38.20 -6.08 7.12
CA GLN A 500 -38.86 -4.99 7.84
C GLN A 500 -38.07 -3.69 7.74
N ILE A 501 -36.74 -3.78 7.84
CA ILE A 501 -35.83 -2.64 7.63
C ILE A 501 -36.00 -2.10 6.19
N ALA A 502 -35.98 -2.99 5.20
CA ALA A 502 -36.15 -2.63 3.79
C ALA A 502 -37.51 -1.98 3.50
N HIS A 503 -38.58 -2.48 4.12
CA HIS A 503 -39.92 -1.90 3.99
C HIS A 503 -39.94 -0.44 4.47
N ARG A 504 -39.45 -0.17 5.70
CA ARG A 504 -39.39 1.20 6.24
C ARG A 504 -38.50 2.12 5.42
N LEU A 505 -37.39 1.61 4.88
CA LEU A 505 -36.54 2.38 3.97
C LEU A 505 -37.29 2.77 2.70
N ASN A 506 -38.00 1.83 2.05
CA ASN A 506 -38.75 2.09 0.82
C ASN A 506 -39.95 3.04 1.02
N GLU A 507 -40.54 3.09 2.21
CA GLU A 507 -41.65 4.02 2.50
C GLU A 507 -41.23 5.49 2.53
N HIS A 508 -40.00 5.77 2.97
CA HIS A 508 -39.55 7.13 3.29
C HIS A 508 -38.38 7.63 2.43
N VAL A 509 -37.52 6.72 1.98
CA VAL A 509 -36.26 7.06 1.31
C VAL A 509 -36.41 6.84 -0.18
N LEU A 510 -36.53 7.93 -0.94
CA LEU A 510 -36.71 7.88 -2.39
C LEU A 510 -35.40 7.60 -3.13
N GLN A 511 -34.31 8.22 -2.68
CA GLN A 511 -32.97 8.10 -3.25
C GLN A 511 -31.91 8.42 -2.18
N VAL A 512 -30.72 7.84 -2.36
CA VAL A 512 -29.54 8.11 -1.54
C VAL A 512 -28.31 8.14 -2.43
N ASP A 513 -27.57 9.24 -2.41
CA ASP A 513 -26.27 9.35 -3.07
C ASP A 513 -25.15 8.80 -2.18
N HIS A 514 -25.22 9.07 -0.87
CA HIS A 514 -24.14 8.74 0.08
C HIS A 514 -24.68 8.13 1.36
N ILE A 515 -24.08 7.02 1.80
CA ILE A 515 -24.36 6.38 3.08
C ILE A 515 -23.19 6.64 4.04
N PHE A 516 -23.50 7.05 5.27
CA PHE A 516 -22.57 7.17 6.37
C PHE A 516 -23.00 6.25 7.51
N TYR A 517 -22.17 5.27 7.84
CA TYR A 517 -22.52 4.25 8.82
C TYR A 517 -21.79 4.46 10.16
N PHE A 518 -22.56 4.80 11.19
CA PHE A 518 -22.08 4.98 12.58
C PHE A 518 -22.87 4.15 13.61
N SER A 519 -23.80 3.30 13.17
CA SER A 519 -24.54 2.42 14.06
C SER A 519 -23.60 1.49 14.82
N TYR A 520 -23.74 1.48 16.13
CA TYR A 520 -22.90 0.71 17.03
C TYR A 520 -23.67 0.39 18.31
N MET A 521 -23.44 -0.80 18.86
CA MET A 521 -23.99 -1.21 20.14
C MET A 521 -22.90 -1.80 21.03
N GLN A 522 -22.77 -1.26 22.24
CA GLN A 522 -21.90 -1.81 23.28
C GLN A 522 -22.77 -2.64 24.24
N PRO A 523 -22.62 -3.98 24.27
CA PRO A 523 -23.20 -4.81 25.33
C PRO A 523 -22.75 -4.32 26.72
N ALA A 524 -23.57 -4.58 27.73
CA ALA A 524 -23.18 -4.32 29.11
C ALA A 524 -21.87 -5.07 29.43
N PRO A 525 -20.86 -4.43 30.05
CA PRO A 525 -19.65 -5.13 30.48
C PRO A 525 -20.04 -6.26 31.46
N LYS A 526 -19.50 -7.46 31.28
CA LYS A 526 -19.68 -8.61 32.21
C LYS A 526 -18.40 -8.90 33.01
N GLY A 527 -17.36 -8.10 32.83
CA GLY A 527 -16.08 -8.24 33.51
C GLY A 527 -16.03 -7.55 34.87
N ASN A 528 -15.05 -7.95 35.68
CA ASN A 528 -14.70 -7.27 36.92
C ASN A 528 -13.95 -5.94 36.62
N VAL A 529 -13.54 -5.23 37.67
CA VAL A 529 -12.71 -4.02 37.56
C VAL A 529 -11.50 -4.26 36.63
N LEU A 530 -11.31 -3.35 35.66
CA LEU A 530 -10.28 -3.40 34.59
C LEU A 530 -10.48 -4.49 33.51
N ASP A 531 -11.69 -5.02 33.37
CA ASP A 531 -12.02 -6.08 32.40
C ASP A 531 -13.12 -5.65 31.39
N LEU A 532 -12.97 -4.44 30.83
CA LEU A 532 -13.95 -3.84 29.92
C LEU A 532 -14.20 -4.70 28.65
N TRP A 533 -13.17 -5.45 28.22
CA TRP A 533 -13.17 -6.17 26.95
C TRP A 533 -13.53 -7.66 27.06
N ALA A 534 -13.93 -8.13 28.25
CA ALA A 534 -14.35 -9.53 28.48
C ALA A 534 -15.44 -10.04 27.51
N ASN A 535 -16.26 -9.12 26.99
CA ASN A 535 -17.40 -9.43 26.12
C ASN A 535 -17.10 -9.26 24.63
N ALA A 536 -15.84 -9.47 24.21
CA ALA A 536 -15.42 -9.32 22.81
C ALA A 536 -16.32 -10.10 21.83
N ASP A 537 -16.72 -11.32 22.20
CA ASP A 537 -17.60 -12.17 21.37
C ASP A 537 -19.00 -11.58 21.17
N GLU A 538 -19.67 -11.17 22.25
CA GLU A 538 -21.01 -10.58 22.18
C GLU A 538 -20.98 -9.23 21.46
N LEU A 539 -19.95 -8.42 21.74
CA LEU A 539 -19.70 -7.16 21.06
C LEU A 539 -19.52 -7.39 19.56
N ALA A 540 -18.74 -8.40 19.17
CA ALA A 540 -18.51 -8.70 17.77
C ALA A 540 -19.78 -9.19 17.07
N ALA A 541 -20.51 -10.11 17.71
CA ALA A 541 -21.75 -10.66 17.16
C ALA A 541 -22.81 -9.57 16.94
N VAL A 542 -23.08 -8.71 17.93
CA VAL A 542 -24.13 -7.71 17.81
C VAL A 542 -23.81 -6.65 16.76
N ASN A 543 -22.56 -6.17 16.69
CA ASN A 543 -22.18 -5.13 15.73
C ASN A 543 -22.05 -5.67 14.30
N LEU A 544 -21.70 -6.95 14.15
CA LEU A 544 -21.77 -7.61 12.86
C LEU A 544 -23.24 -7.72 12.41
N SER A 545 -24.14 -8.19 13.28
CA SER A 545 -25.57 -8.31 12.96
C SER A 545 -26.20 -6.97 12.54
N LEU A 546 -25.94 -5.88 13.27
CA LEU A 546 -26.41 -4.54 12.91
C LEU A 546 -25.98 -4.15 11.49
N PHE A 547 -24.77 -4.52 11.08
CA PHE A 547 -24.21 -4.16 9.79
C PHE A 547 -24.73 -5.06 8.67
N THR A 548 -24.72 -6.38 8.88
CA THR A 548 -25.18 -7.35 7.88
C THR A 548 -26.67 -7.26 7.64
N ASN A 549 -27.48 -7.01 8.68
CA ASN A 549 -28.92 -6.80 8.52
C ASN A 549 -29.22 -5.54 7.71
N PHE A 550 -28.47 -4.46 7.95
CA PHE A 550 -28.60 -3.23 7.18
C PHE A 550 -28.20 -3.43 5.70
N ILE A 551 -27.08 -4.12 5.43
CA ILE A 551 -26.69 -4.48 4.05
C ILE A 551 -27.76 -5.37 3.39
N ALA A 552 -28.24 -6.39 4.07
CA ALA A 552 -29.27 -7.30 3.56
C ALA A 552 -30.59 -6.56 3.28
N ALA A 553 -30.92 -5.54 4.08
CA ALA A 553 -32.06 -4.67 3.83
C ALA A 553 -31.83 -3.80 2.59
N LEU A 554 -30.66 -3.15 2.46
CA LEU A 554 -30.33 -2.34 1.28
C LEU A 554 -30.42 -3.14 -0.02
N GLN A 555 -29.98 -4.41 -0.01
CA GLN A 555 -30.09 -5.31 -1.16
C GLN A 555 -31.53 -5.60 -1.60
N GLN A 556 -32.52 -5.35 -0.74
CA GLN A 556 -33.96 -5.48 -1.02
C GLN A 556 -34.63 -4.15 -1.40
N THR A 557 -33.86 -3.06 -1.47
CA THR A 557 -34.33 -1.74 -1.88
C THR A 557 -33.76 -1.37 -3.25
N PRO A 558 -34.37 -0.43 -3.98
CA PRO A 558 -33.77 0.13 -5.19
C PRO A 558 -32.64 1.13 -4.87
N LEU A 559 -32.33 1.38 -3.59
CA LEU A 559 -31.33 2.35 -3.16
C LEU A 559 -29.92 1.87 -3.52
N LYS A 560 -29.24 2.63 -4.39
CA LYS A 560 -27.87 2.37 -4.82
C LYS A 560 -27.02 3.61 -4.56
N PRO A 561 -26.25 3.64 -3.47
CA PRO A 561 -25.40 4.79 -3.18
C PRO A 561 -24.25 4.87 -4.19
N ARG A 562 -23.76 6.08 -4.45
CA ARG A 562 -22.48 6.31 -5.13
C ARG A 562 -21.31 5.94 -4.21
N ARG A 563 -21.45 6.25 -2.92
CA ARG A 563 -20.46 5.98 -1.89
C ARG A 563 -21.06 5.45 -0.61
N PHE A 564 -20.39 4.46 0.00
CA PHE A 564 -20.67 3.99 1.35
C PHE A 564 -19.45 4.23 2.26
N MET A 565 -19.60 5.12 3.24
CA MET A 565 -18.60 5.40 4.27
C MET A 565 -18.91 4.62 5.55
N LEU A 566 -17.95 3.81 6.00
CA LEU A 566 -18.01 3.07 7.26
C LEU A 566 -17.03 3.66 8.27
N GLN A 567 -17.52 4.07 9.45
CA GLN A 567 -16.62 4.39 10.56
C GLN A 567 -16.33 3.12 11.38
N THR A 568 -15.06 2.76 11.48
CA THR A 568 -14.57 1.73 12.41
C THR A 568 -13.84 2.40 13.58
N GLY A 569 -12.52 2.23 13.68
CA GLY A 569 -11.72 2.86 14.73
C GLY A 569 -10.32 2.29 14.89
N SER A 570 -9.55 2.90 15.78
CA SER A 570 -8.17 2.52 16.12
C SER A 570 -8.05 1.12 16.71
N LYS A 571 -9.17 0.52 17.18
CA LYS A 571 -9.25 -0.90 17.57
C LYS A 571 -8.83 -1.84 16.42
N HIS A 572 -8.85 -1.38 15.17
CA HIS A 572 -8.28 -2.09 14.01
C HIS A 572 -6.84 -2.57 14.27
N TYR A 573 -6.04 -1.79 15.01
CA TYR A 573 -4.63 -2.07 15.31
C TYR A 573 -4.42 -2.82 16.64
N ALA A 574 -5.51 -3.20 17.31
CA ALA A 574 -5.52 -3.96 18.56
C ALA A 574 -4.75 -3.33 19.74
N PHE A 575 -4.70 -2.00 19.83
CA PHE A 575 -4.04 -1.27 20.93
C PHE A 575 -4.49 -1.70 22.34
N TYR A 576 -5.75 -2.14 22.49
CA TYR A 576 -6.31 -2.64 23.75
C TYR A 576 -5.72 -3.98 24.23
N LEU A 577 -4.96 -4.69 23.38
CA LEU A 577 -4.26 -5.93 23.71
C LEU A 577 -2.79 -5.71 24.09
N GLY A 578 -2.29 -4.47 23.99
CA GLY A 578 -0.91 -4.09 24.29
C GLY A 578 -0.19 -3.44 23.11
N PRO A 579 1.16 -3.39 23.14
CA PRO A 579 1.95 -2.69 22.14
C PRO A 579 1.75 -3.16 20.70
N ALA A 580 1.39 -2.23 19.81
CA ALA A 580 1.31 -2.43 18.37
C ALA A 580 2.51 -1.80 17.64
N SER A 581 2.56 -1.98 16.31
CA SER A 581 3.51 -1.26 15.45
C SER A 581 3.07 0.20 15.36
N LEU A 582 3.99 1.14 15.59
CA LEU A 582 3.68 2.56 15.70
C LEU A 582 4.64 3.42 14.85
N PRO A 583 4.16 4.55 14.29
CA PRO A 583 2.74 4.92 14.21
C PRO A 583 1.99 3.89 13.33
N ALA A 584 0.75 3.58 13.69
CA ALA A 584 -0.03 2.59 12.94
C ALA A 584 -0.44 3.14 11.56
N PHE A 585 -0.27 2.34 10.52
CA PHE A 585 -0.58 2.69 9.13
C PHE A 585 -1.76 1.88 8.61
N GLU A 586 -2.52 2.43 7.66
CA GLU A 586 -3.67 1.74 7.10
C GLU A 586 -3.30 0.46 6.32
N SER A 587 -2.03 0.35 5.92
CA SER A 587 -1.42 -0.83 5.29
C SER A 587 -1.02 -1.93 6.27
N ASP A 588 -1.08 -1.69 7.58
CA ASP A 588 -0.73 -2.68 8.59
C ASP A 588 -1.67 -3.90 8.50
N PRO A 589 -1.16 -5.12 8.70
CA PRO A 589 -1.98 -6.32 8.62
C PRO A 589 -3.00 -6.38 9.77
N ARG A 590 -4.13 -7.04 9.52
CA ARG A 590 -5.11 -7.38 10.56
C ARG A 590 -4.44 -8.17 11.70
N VAL A 591 -4.76 -7.81 12.95
CA VAL A 591 -4.25 -8.48 14.15
C VAL A 591 -5.27 -9.52 14.61
N LEU A 592 -4.92 -10.80 14.46
CA LEU A 592 -5.84 -11.93 14.69
C LEU A 592 -5.72 -12.54 16.10
N LEU A 593 -5.28 -11.76 17.09
CA LEU A 593 -5.14 -12.24 18.47
C LEU A 593 -6.51 -12.38 19.18
N ASP A 594 -7.42 -11.44 18.92
CA ASP A 594 -8.79 -11.40 19.46
C ASP A 594 -9.77 -11.16 18.31
N LYS A 595 -11.06 -11.44 18.53
CA LYS A 595 -12.09 -11.17 17.52
C LYS A 595 -12.32 -9.67 17.37
N ASN A 596 -12.36 -9.20 16.12
CA ASN A 596 -12.58 -7.81 15.81
C ASN A 596 -13.58 -7.68 14.65
N PHE A 597 -14.82 -7.31 14.99
CA PHE A 597 -15.91 -7.17 14.02
C PHE A 597 -15.64 -6.11 12.94
N TYR A 598 -14.68 -5.20 13.14
CA TYR A 598 -14.28 -4.25 12.09
C TYR A 598 -13.84 -4.98 10.82
N TYR A 599 -13.15 -6.11 10.95
CA TYR A 599 -12.67 -6.86 9.79
C TYR A 599 -13.82 -7.45 8.99
N ASP A 600 -14.79 -8.05 9.68
CA ASP A 600 -15.99 -8.62 9.06
C ASP A 600 -16.88 -7.53 8.44
N GLN A 601 -16.98 -6.36 9.07
CA GLN A 601 -17.69 -5.20 8.50
C GLN A 601 -16.98 -4.66 7.25
N GLU A 602 -15.65 -4.51 7.27
CA GLU A 602 -14.88 -4.07 6.09
C GLU A 602 -15.04 -5.05 4.92
N ASP A 603 -15.03 -6.36 5.18
CA ASP A 603 -15.20 -7.39 4.15
C ASP A 603 -16.62 -7.37 3.57
N ALA A 604 -17.64 -7.28 4.43
CA ALA A 604 -19.03 -7.19 4.00
C ALA A 604 -19.32 -5.89 3.22
N LEU A 605 -18.70 -4.76 3.61
CA LEU A 605 -18.79 -3.49 2.91
C LEU A 605 -18.24 -3.60 1.48
N ALA A 606 -17.01 -4.12 1.35
CA ALA A 606 -16.35 -4.27 0.06
C ALA A 606 -17.18 -5.17 -0.87
N ALA A 607 -17.69 -6.30 -0.35
CA ALA A 607 -18.53 -7.22 -1.11
C ALA A 607 -19.86 -6.58 -1.55
N TYR A 608 -20.54 -5.85 -0.66
CA TYR A 608 -21.78 -5.14 -0.99
C TYR A 608 -21.54 -4.10 -2.09
N CYS A 609 -20.56 -3.21 -1.89
CA CYS A 609 -20.24 -2.15 -2.83
C CYS A 609 -19.88 -2.68 -4.22
N GLN A 610 -19.07 -3.76 -4.27
CA GLN A 610 -18.78 -4.46 -5.52
C GLN A 610 -20.06 -4.99 -6.20
N SER A 611 -21.01 -5.54 -5.44
CA SER A 611 -22.25 -6.12 -5.99
C SER A 611 -23.20 -5.09 -6.61
N VAL A 612 -23.19 -3.84 -6.14
CA VAL A 612 -24.09 -2.77 -6.62
C VAL A 612 -23.40 -1.72 -7.49
N GLY A 613 -22.08 -1.80 -7.67
CA GLY A 613 -21.28 -0.81 -8.39
C GLY A 613 -21.07 0.50 -7.61
N ALA A 614 -21.22 0.46 -6.29
CA ALA A 614 -20.90 1.57 -5.41
C ALA A 614 -19.42 1.53 -5.03
N ALA A 615 -18.85 2.69 -4.71
CA ALA A 615 -17.53 2.74 -4.10
C ALA A 615 -17.66 2.83 -2.56
N TRP A 616 -16.57 2.54 -1.84
CA TRP A 616 -16.57 2.57 -0.37
C TRP A 616 -15.45 3.43 0.21
N ASN A 617 -15.58 3.76 1.49
CA ASN A 617 -14.54 4.34 2.34
C ASN A 617 -14.62 3.76 3.75
N VAL A 618 -13.48 3.70 4.44
CA VAL A 618 -13.41 3.37 5.87
C VAL A 618 -12.66 4.45 6.63
N ALA A 619 -13.25 5.00 7.70
CA ALA A 619 -12.59 5.93 8.61
C ALA A 619 -12.25 5.26 9.94
N ARG A 620 -11.02 5.43 10.43
CA ARG A 620 -10.49 4.80 11.67
C ARG A 620 -10.10 5.86 12.71
N PRO A 621 -11.08 6.47 13.41
CA PRO A 621 -10.80 7.42 14.50
C PRO A 621 -10.22 6.74 15.74
N SER A 622 -9.58 7.53 16.60
CA SER A 622 -9.16 7.16 17.96
C SER A 622 -10.28 7.41 18.98
N TYR A 623 -9.94 7.79 20.22
CA TYR A 623 -10.91 8.25 21.21
C TYR A 623 -11.66 9.49 20.70
N ILE A 624 -12.98 9.35 20.57
CA ILE A 624 -13.81 10.40 19.98
C ILE A 624 -14.16 11.46 21.03
N VAL A 625 -13.79 12.71 20.75
CA VAL A 625 -14.16 13.88 21.55
C VAL A 625 -15.45 14.47 20.97
N GLY A 626 -16.53 14.43 21.77
CA GLY A 626 -17.82 15.00 21.39
C GLY A 626 -18.89 14.82 22.47
N ALA A 627 -20.02 15.50 22.33
CA ALA A 627 -21.10 15.51 23.31
C ALA A 627 -22.44 15.13 22.67
N VAL A 628 -23.10 14.11 23.22
CA VAL A 628 -24.47 13.69 22.87
C VAL A 628 -25.21 13.19 24.11
N ARG A 629 -26.53 13.34 24.15
CA ARG A 629 -27.36 13.09 25.34
C ARG A 629 -27.30 11.65 25.86
N ASP A 630 -27.28 10.68 24.95
CA ASP A 630 -27.41 9.25 25.26
C ASP A 630 -26.11 8.45 25.06
N GLY A 631 -25.02 9.11 24.68
CA GLY A 631 -23.73 8.46 24.39
C GLY A 631 -22.88 8.28 25.64
N THR A 632 -23.13 7.19 26.38
CA THR A 632 -22.42 6.89 27.64
C THR A 632 -21.03 6.27 27.45
N LEU A 633 -20.68 5.85 26.22
CA LEU A 633 -19.32 5.43 25.87
C LEU A 633 -18.44 6.65 25.57
N ASN A 634 -18.23 7.49 26.58
CA ASN A 634 -17.50 8.75 26.47
C ASN A 634 -16.65 8.96 27.74
N HIS A 635 -15.34 8.92 27.58
CA HIS A 635 -14.39 8.99 28.70
C HIS A 635 -14.45 10.36 29.41
N LEU A 636 -14.83 11.42 28.69
CA LEU A 636 -14.97 12.78 29.24
C LEU A 636 -16.10 12.90 30.26
N ILE A 637 -17.16 12.08 30.14
CA ILE A 637 -18.23 12.03 31.15
C ILE A 637 -17.64 11.56 32.49
N GLY A 638 -16.87 10.46 32.47
CA GLY A 638 -16.20 9.93 33.66
C GLY A 638 -15.25 10.94 34.30
N PHE A 639 -14.46 11.65 33.48
CA PHE A 639 -13.55 12.69 33.97
C PHE A 639 -14.27 13.90 34.56
N GLY A 640 -15.35 14.37 33.92
CA GLY A 640 -16.15 15.47 34.43
C GLY A 640 -16.82 15.15 35.75
N ILE A 641 -17.36 13.93 35.89
CA ILE A 641 -17.92 13.44 37.16
C ILE A 641 -16.83 13.36 38.23
N TYR A 642 -15.68 12.76 37.90
CA TYR A 642 -14.55 12.63 38.82
C TYR A 642 -14.09 14.00 39.33
N ALA A 643 -13.83 14.94 38.42
CA ALA A 643 -13.37 16.28 38.78
C ALA A 643 -14.41 17.06 39.60
N ALA A 644 -15.69 17.00 39.22
CA ALA A 644 -16.76 17.69 39.93
C ALA A 644 -16.96 17.15 41.35
N VAL A 645 -16.96 15.82 41.53
CA VAL A 645 -17.13 15.21 42.85
C VAL A 645 -15.92 15.49 43.74
N GLN A 646 -14.70 15.37 43.21
CA GLN A 646 -13.48 15.70 43.99
C GLN A 646 -13.47 17.18 44.40
N ALA A 647 -13.87 18.09 43.51
CA ALA A 647 -14.01 19.50 43.84
C ALA A 647 -15.03 19.74 44.96
N HIS A 648 -16.21 19.10 44.89
CA HIS A 648 -17.25 19.19 45.93
C HIS A 648 -16.79 18.65 47.28
N LEU A 649 -15.99 17.58 47.28
CA LEU A 649 -15.42 16.97 48.48
C LEU A 649 -14.17 17.71 49.01
N GLY A 650 -13.64 18.71 48.29
CA GLY A 650 -12.40 19.39 48.65
C GLY A 650 -11.16 18.49 48.54
N GLN A 651 -11.22 17.43 47.72
CA GLN A 651 -10.16 16.45 47.52
C GLN A 651 -9.46 16.66 46.17
N PRO A 652 -8.18 16.31 46.02
CA PRO A 652 -7.50 16.43 44.73
C PRO A 652 -7.97 15.37 43.72
N ILE A 653 -7.85 15.66 42.43
CA ILE A 653 -7.95 14.64 41.36
C ILE A 653 -6.60 13.92 41.22
N CYS A 654 -6.49 12.71 41.74
CA CYS A 654 -5.29 11.88 41.63
C CYS A 654 -5.33 11.10 40.31
N PHE A 655 -4.19 10.95 39.64
CA PHE A 655 -4.11 10.10 38.46
C PHE A 655 -4.07 8.62 38.86
N PRO A 656 -4.91 7.75 38.25
CA PRO A 656 -4.98 6.34 38.66
C PRO A 656 -3.82 5.48 38.13
N GLY A 657 -3.27 5.81 36.96
CA GLY A 657 -2.18 5.07 36.30
C GLY A 657 -0.79 5.40 36.85
N ASP A 658 0.24 4.81 36.26
CA ASP A 658 1.64 5.12 36.55
C ASP A 658 2.19 6.26 35.67
N TYR A 659 3.47 6.61 35.87
CA TYR A 659 4.15 7.62 35.04
C TYR A 659 4.21 7.22 33.55
N SER A 660 4.28 5.92 33.23
CA SER A 660 4.25 5.47 31.83
C SER A 660 2.89 5.77 31.18
N ALA A 661 1.78 5.53 31.89
CA ALA A 661 0.44 5.87 31.41
C ALA A 661 0.19 7.40 31.37
N TRP A 662 0.79 8.15 32.28
CA TRP A 662 0.74 9.61 32.34
C TRP A 662 1.44 10.28 31.15
N ASP A 663 2.67 9.84 30.85
CA ASP A 663 3.51 10.37 29.77
C ASP A 663 3.24 9.70 28.40
N ARG A 664 2.32 8.74 28.37
CA ARG A 664 1.97 7.99 27.16
C ARG A 664 1.48 8.92 26.04
N GLU A 665 2.21 8.93 24.93
CA GLU A 665 1.74 9.57 23.71
C GLU A 665 0.58 8.77 23.08
N GLN A 666 -0.47 9.50 22.72
CA GLN A 666 -1.60 9.00 21.94
C GLN A 666 -2.20 10.13 21.11
N VAL A 667 -3.24 9.83 20.34
CA VAL A 667 -3.98 10.82 19.55
C VAL A 667 -5.46 10.83 19.93
N GLN A 668 -6.09 12.01 19.85
CA GLN A 668 -7.54 12.21 20.00
C GLN A 668 -8.20 12.43 18.62
N SER A 669 -9.50 12.19 18.54
CA SER A 669 -10.27 12.42 17.32
C SER A 669 -11.56 13.18 17.62
N THR A 670 -11.58 14.48 17.37
CA THR A 670 -12.78 15.30 17.56
C THR A 670 -13.86 14.93 16.55
N GLY A 671 -15.07 14.63 17.05
CA GLY A 671 -16.19 14.15 16.24
C GLY A 671 -16.57 15.09 15.09
N LEU A 672 -16.47 16.41 15.28
CA LEU A 672 -16.72 17.37 14.21
C LEU A 672 -15.62 17.37 13.13
N LEU A 673 -14.36 17.18 13.53
CA LEU A 673 -13.26 17.01 12.56
C LEU A 673 -13.41 15.71 11.77
N ASN A 674 -13.79 14.62 12.44
CA ASN A 674 -14.10 13.35 11.77
C ASN A 674 -15.22 13.53 10.75
N ALA A 675 -16.28 14.26 11.08
CA ALA A 675 -17.37 14.54 10.16
C ALA A 675 -16.93 15.36 8.93
N TYR A 676 -16.08 16.38 9.11
CA TYR A 676 -15.47 17.11 7.97
C TYR A 676 -14.62 16.19 7.09
N PHE A 677 -13.86 15.30 7.72
CA PHE A 677 -13.04 14.32 7.04
C PHE A 677 -13.87 13.32 6.25
N GLU A 678 -14.94 12.81 6.84
CA GLU A 678 -15.82 11.80 6.23
C GLU A 678 -16.65 12.39 5.09
N GLU A 679 -17.12 13.64 5.20
CA GLU A 679 -17.72 14.35 4.05
C GLU A 679 -16.68 14.49 2.92
N TRP A 680 -15.46 14.89 3.26
CA TRP A 680 -14.38 15.02 2.27
C TRP A 680 -14.03 13.71 1.58
N LEU A 681 -13.97 12.59 2.32
CA LEU A 681 -13.71 11.27 1.76
C LEU A 681 -14.72 10.93 0.67
N VAL A 682 -16.01 11.10 0.97
CA VAL A 682 -17.05 10.66 0.04
C VAL A 682 -17.15 11.54 -1.21
N LEU A 683 -16.75 12.81 -1.09
CA LEU A 683 -16.72 13.80 -2.16
C LEU A 683 -15.36 13.87 -2.90
N THR A 684 -14.39 13.03 -2.54
CA THR A 684 -13.07 12.99 -3.17
C THR A 684 -12.90 11.71 -3.98
N ASP A 685 -13.00 11.81 -5.30
CA ASP A 685 -12.96 10.64 -6.19
C ASP A 685 -11.72 9.77 -6.01
N LYS A 686 -10.54 10.40 -5.90
CA LYS A 686 -9.28 9.67 -5.71
C LYS A 686 -9.21 8.92 -4.39
N ALA A 687 -10.02 9.29 -3.38
CA ALA A 687 -10.11 8.59 -2.10
C ALA A 687 -10.92 7.30 -2.20
N ALA A 688 -11.35 6.88 -3.40
CA ALA A 688 -12.25 5.76 -3.53
C ALA A 688 -11.68 4.40 -3.18
N ASN A 689 -12.49 3.58 -2.49
CA ASN A 689 -12.16 2.20 -2.11
C ASN A 689 -10.91 2.13 -1.22
N GLU A 690 -10.82 3.08 -0.29
CA GLU A 690 -9.68 3.24 0.60
C GLU A 690 -10.13 3.38 2.06
N ALA A 691 -9.29 2.83 2.95
CA ALA A 691 -9.36 3.07 4.39
C ALA A 691 -8.36 4.15 4.81
N PHE A 692 -8.75 4.97 5.79
CA PHE A 692 -7.94 6.06 6.33
C PHE A 692 -8.02 6.16 7.85
N ASN A 693 -6.89 6.46 8.48
CA ASN A 693 -6.83 6.95 9.85
C ASN A 693 -7.26 8.41 9.91
N ILE A 694 -7.86 8.82 11.04
CA ILE A 694 -8.17 10.22 11.32
C ILE A 694 -7.97 10.55 12.81
N HIS A 695 -7.27 11.66 13.07
CA HIS A 695 -7.08 12.23 14.40
C HIS A 695 -6.81 13.74 14.27
N ASP A 696 -6.74 14.43 15.40
CA ASP A 696 -6.72 15.91 15.49
C ASP A 696 -5.48 16.58 14.88
N GLY A 697 -4.46 15.81 14.49
CA GLY A 697 -3.25 16.29 13.85
C GLY A 697 -2.11 16.69 14.80
N GLN A 698 -2.18 16.32 16.08
CA GLN A 698 -1.10 16.55 17.07
C GLN A 698 -0.96 15.39 18.06
N SER A 699 0.19 15.34 18.74
CA SER A 699 0.44 14.46 19.88
C SER A 699 -0.38 14.89 21.11
N PHE A 700 -0.82 13.92 21.90
CA PHE A 700 -1.58 14.15 23.13
C PHE A 700 -1.06 13.26 24.27
N THR A 701 -1.03 13.80 25.49
CA THR A 701 -0.71 13.03 26.71
C THR A 701 -1.71 13.34 27.81
N TRP A 702 -2.03 12.33 28.64
CA TRP A 702 -2.89 12.57 29.80
C TRP A 702 -2.24 13.46 30.83
N GLY A 703 -0.92 13.38 30.98
CA GLY A 703 -0.17 14.25 31.88
C GLY A 703 -0.26 15.74 31.54
N ARG A 704 -0.51 16.07 30.26
CA ARG A 704 -0.81 17.45 29.86
C ARG A 704 -2.28 17.81 30.08
N LEU A 705 -3.24 16.90 29.86
CA LEU A 705 -4.66 17.18 30.09
C LEU A 705 -5.01 17.31 31.58
N TRP A 706 -4.42 16.49 32.46
CA TRP A 706 -4.85 16.37 33.85
C TRP A 706 -4.79 17.70 34.63
N PRO A 707 -3.71 18.50 34.52
CA PRO A 707 -3.67 19.82 35.14
C PRO A 707 -4.70 20.80 34.56
N TYR A 708 -5.01 20.74 33.25
CA TYR A 708 -6.07 21.56 32.67
C TYR A 708 -7.44 21.18 33.25
N LEU A 709 -7.76 19.88 33.31
CA LEU A 709 -9.00 19.38 33.92
C LEU A 709 -9.16 19.87 35.37
N ALA A 710 -8.09 19.80 36.15
CA ALA A 710 -8.06 20.30 37.52
C ALA A 710 -8.35 21.81 37.58
N GLY A 711 -7.72 22.59 36.69
CA GLY A 711 -7.91 24.03 36.56
C GLY A 711 -9.34 24.41 36.19
N TRP A 712 -9.97 23.65 35.29
CA TRP A 712 -11.35 23.90 34.86
C TRP A 712 -12.36 23.76 36.00
N TYR A 713 -12.13 22.85 36.94
CA TYR A 713 -12.97 22.66 38.14
C TYR A 713 -12.42 23.36 39.40
N LYS A 714 -11.30 24.09 39.29
CA LYS A 714 -10.60 24.74 40.41
C LYS A 714 -10.29 23.80 41.57
N VAL A 715 -9.89 22.57 41.25
CA VAL A 715 -9.52 21.53 42.20
C VAL A 715 -8.01 21.26 42.13
N LYS A 716 -7.41 20.80 43.23
CA LYS A 716 -6.01 20.35 43.21
C LYS A 716 -5.91 19.04 42.41
N TRP A 717 -4.71 18.71 41.94
CA TRP A 717 -4.42 17.42 41.31
C TRP A 717 -3.17 16.80 41.93
N CYS A 718 -3.02 15.48 41.78
CA CYS A 718 -1.82 14.75 42.15
C CYS A 718 -1.25 14.03 40.91
N PRO A 719 0.08 14.01 40.72
CA PRO A 719 0.72 13.17 39.71
C PRO A 719 0.50 11.68 40.04
N PRO A 720 0.98 10.76 39.18
CA PRO A 720 1.09 9.35 39.53
C PRO A 720 1.82 9.16 40.87
N GLU A 721 1.50 8.07 41.56
CA GLU A 721 2.11 7.72 42.85
C GLU A 721 3.59 7.36 42.68
N GLU A 722 4.44 7.84 43.60
CA GLU A 722 5.89 7.58 43.57
C GLU A 722 6.25 6.23 44.20
N ASP A 723 5.44 5.76 45.15
CA ASP A 723 5.65 4.50 45.86
C ASP A 723 5.18 3.29 45.04
N ASP A 724 6.13 2.52 44.50
CA ASP A 724 5.89 1.34 43.68
C ASP A 724 5.05 0.26 44.39
N GLU A 725 5.13 0.17 45.72
CA GLU A 725 4.42 -0.85 46.51
C GLU A 725 2.89 -0.64 46.53
N LYS A 726 2.42 0.56 46.19
CA LYS A 726 0.98 0.87 46.13
C LYS A 726 0.33 0.48 44.81
N TYR A 727 1.11 0.11 43.80
CA TYR A 727 0.58 -0.29 42.51
C TYR A 727 0.10 -1.75 42.53
N ARG A 728 -1.12 -1.97 42.03
CA ARG A 728 -1.52 -3.29 41.55
C ARG A 728 -1.13 -3.45 40.08
N VAL A 729 -0.77 -4.67 39.70
CA VAL A 729 -0.39 -5.02 38.33
C VAL A 729 -1.36 -6.08 37.79
N VAL A 730 -2.02 -5.78 36.68
CA VAL A 730 -2.93 -6.70 35.98
C VAL A 730 -2.33 -7.07 34.63
N LYS A 731 -2.15 -8.36 34.34
CA LYS A 731 -1.68 -8.82 33.03
C LYS A 731 -2.83 -8.80 32.03
N LEU A 732 -2.60 -8.25 30.83
CA LEU A 732 -3.56 -8.37 29.73
C LEU A 732 -3.66 -9.84 29.26
N PRO A 733 -4.81 -10.28 28.71
CA PRO A 733 -5.09 -11.71 28.51
C PRO A 733 -4.14 -12.44 27.55
N PHE A 734 -3.48 -11.75 26.63
CA PHE A 734 -2.64 -12.37 25.60
C PHE A 734 -1.15 -12.26 25.90
N ALA A 735 -0.45 -13.39 25.83
CA ALA A 735 1.01 -13.44 26.02
C ALA A 735 1.78 -12.74 24.89
N LYS A 736 1.21 -12.68 23.69
CA LYS A 736 1.77 -11.99 22.52
C LYS A 736 1.13 -10.61 22.37
N THR A 737 1.95 -9.62 22.07
CA THR A 737 1.49 -8.26 21.74
C THR A 737 1.02 -8.17 20.28
N PRO A 738 0.18 -7.20 19.90
CA PRO A 738 -0.22 -6.94 18.52
C PRO A 738 0.93 -6.87 17.50
N ARG A 739 2.08 -6.28 17.85
CA ARG A 739 3.27 -6.21 16.96
C ARG A 739 4.04 -7.53 16.80
N GLY A 740 3.63 -8.59 17.49
CA GLY A 740 4.24 -9.93 17.40
C GLY A 740 5.51 -10.15 18.24
N TYR A 741 6.04 -9.13 18.93
CA TYR A 741 7.24 -9.23 19.76
C TYR A 741 7.18 -8.34 21.02
N GLY A 742 7.95 -8.72 22.03
CA GLY A 742 8.02 -8.03 23.32
C GLY A 742 7.24 -8.76 24.43
N PRO A 743 7.32 -8.26 25.67
CA PRO A 743 6.66 -8.89 26.81
C PRO A 743 5.13 -8.74 26.74
N GLN A 744 4.42 -9.64 27.43
CA GLN A 744 2.99 -9.49 27.70
C GLN A 744 2.74 -8.16 28.40
N ALA A 745 1.78 -7.39 27.88
CA ALA A 745 1.45 -6.10 28.42
C ALA A 745 0.78 -6.19 29.80
N THR A 746 1.02 -5.19 30.63
CA THR A 746 0.49 -5.09 31.98
C THR A 746 -0.12 -3.73 32.22
N LEU A 747 -1.23 -3.69 32.93
CA LEU A 747 -1.84 -2.47 33.45
C LEU A 747 -1.36 -2.24 34.88
N ARG A 748 -0.96 -1.01 35.18
CA ARG A 748 -0.51 -0.60 36.51
C ARG A 748 -1.38 0.54 37.01
N SER A 749 -2.00 0.37 38.16
CA SER A 749 -2.79 1.43 38.77
C SER A 749 -2.80 1.35 40.30
N THR A 750 -3.07 2.47 40.96
CA THR A 750 -3.28 2.52 42.42
C THR A 750 -4.77 2.38 42.79
N PHE A 751 -5.64 2.84 41.90
CA PHE A 751 -7.09 2.66 41.94
C PHE A 751 -7.66 2.64 40.52
N SER A 752 -8.98 2.49 40.40
CA SER A 752 -9.74 2.69 39.17
C SER A 752 -10.91 3.63 39.44
N LEU A 753 -11.35 4.37 38.43
CA LEU A 753 -12.53 5.20 38.50
C LEU A 753 -13.78 4.36 38.77
N LEU A 754 -13.84 3.09 38.31
CA LEU A 754 -14.92 2.20 38.69
C LEU A 754 -14.93 1.90 40.20
N GLU A 755 -13.79 1.54 40.79
CA GLU A 755 -13.70 1.33 42.25
C GLU A 755 -14.00 2.60 43.03
N TRP A 756 -13.51 3.74 42.56
CA TRP A 756 -13.82 5.05 43.13
C TRP A 756 -15.33 5.31 43.12
N SER A 757 -16.02 4.96 42.03
CA SER A 757 -17.48 5.13 41.92
C SER A 757 -18.30 4.23 42.86
N LEU A 758 -17.71 3.18 43.42
CA LEU A 758 -18.38 2.28 44.38
C LEU A 758 -18.39 2.83 45.81
N GLN A 759 -17.70 3.95 46.08
CA GLN A 759 -17.58 4.49 47.43
C GLN A 759 -18.88 5.24 47.84
N PRO A 760 -19.52 4.92 48.98
CA PRO A 760 -20.80 5.51 49.35
C PRO A 760 -20.80 7.04 49.47
N HIS A 761 -19.67 7.63 49.88
CA HIS A 761 -19.55 9.08 50.01
C HIS A 761 -19.42 9.79 48.64
N VAL A 762 -18.84 9.12 47.64
CA VAL A 762 -18.76 9.60 46.25
C VAL A 762 -20.16 9.65 45.63
N GLU A 763 -20.94 8.57 45.79
CA GLU A 763 -22.32 8.51 45.31
C GLU A 763 -23.20 9.56 46.00
N LYS A 764 -23.03 9.76 47.31
CA LYS A 764 -23.73 10.82 48.06
C LYS A 764 -23.41 12.22 47.51
N ALA A 765 -22.12 12.53 47.30
CA ALA A 765 -21.68 13.80 46.76
C ALA A 765 -22.26 14.05 45.35
N TRP A 766 -22.28 13.04 44.50
CA TRP A 766 -22.91 13.16 43.19
C TRP A 766 -24.41 13.44 43.29
N ARG A 767 -25.16 12.75 44.16
CA ARG A 767 -26.60 13.02 44.33
C ARG A 767 -26.88 14.46 44.79
N GLU A 768 -26.01 15.03 45.62
CA GLU A 768 -26.08 16.43 46.02
C GLU A 768 -25.87 17.37 44.82
N LEU A 769 -24.81 17.14 44.04
CA LEU A 769 -24.50 17.90 42.82
C LEU A 769 -25.59 17.76 41.75
N ALA A 770 -26.11 16.55 41.54
CA ALA A 770 -27.15 16.26 40.56
C ALA A 770 -28.41 17.06 40.83
N ARG A 771 -28.82 17.14 42.11
CA ARG A 771 -29.94 17.97 42.56
C ARG A 771 -29.64 19.47 42.44
N GLN A 772 -28.40 19.89 42.66
CA GLN A 772 -28.01 21.31 42.58
C GLN A 772 -27.97 21.83 41.13
N HIS A 773 -27.59 20.98 40.17
CA HIS A 773 -27.36 21.38 38.78
C HIS A 773 -28.43 20.88 37.78
N ASP A 774 -29.48 20.23 38.30
CA ASP A 774 -30.54 19.58 37.52
C ASP A 774 -29.97 18.57 36.52
N LEU A 775 -29.06 17.71 37.00
CA LEU A 775 -28.43 16.69 36.16
C LEU A 775 -29.42 15.55 35.89
N VAL A 776 -29.35 15.05 34.67
CA VAL A 776 -30.32 14.10 34.11
C VAL A 776 -29.71 12.72 33.84
N LEU A 777 -28.41 12.58 34.08
CA LEU A 777 -27.69 11.31 34.08
C LEU A 777 -27.47 10.87 35.53
N ASP A 778 -27.88 9.65 35.85
CA ASP A 778 -27.41 8.96 37.05
C ASP A 778 -26.28 7.98 36.65
N PRO A 779 -25.00 8.38 36.78
CA PRO A 779 -23.87 7.53 36.44
C PRO A 779 -23.67 6.41 37.48
N PHE A 780 -24.42 6.39 38.58
CA PHE A 780 -24.33 5.38 39.64
C PHE A 780 -25.40 4.28 39.48
N ASP A 781 -26.33 4.42 38.54
CA ASP A 781 -27.25 3.35 38.11
C ASP A 781 -26.44 2.20 37.48
N ASP A 782 -26.83 0.95 37.79
CA ASP A 782 -26.15 -0.27 37.33
C ASP A 782 -26.03 -0.35 35.79
N ARG A 783 -26.95 0.30 35.05
CA ARG A 783 -26.92 0.36 33.59
C ARG A 783 -25.75 1.19 33.04
N TYR A 784 -25.26 2.16 33.82
CA TYR A 784 -24.29 3.16 33.36
C TYR A 784 -22.96 3.10 34.08
N ARG A 785 -22.94 2.77 35.38
CA ARG A 785 -21.75 2.85 36.24
C ARG A 785 -20.54 2.16 35.63
N ALA A 786 -20.65 0.86 35.36
CA ALA A 786 -19.56 0.08 34.77
C ALA A 786 -19.14 0.62 33.40
N ARG A 787 -20.09 1.05 32.57
CA ARG A 787 -19.83 1.56 31.21
C ARG A 787 -19.06 2.88 31.22
N ILE A 788 -19.46 3.83 32.05
CA ILE A 788 -18.85 5.16 32.11
C ILE A 788 -17.44 5.06 32.69
N PHE A 789 -17.31 4.47 33.88
CA PHE A 789 -16.06 4.52 34.62
C PHE A 789 -15.02 3.54 34.08
N SER A 790 -15.41 2.35 33.63
CA SER A 790 -14.45 1.43 32.99
C SER A 790 -13.94 1.95 31.65
N PHE A 791 -14.76 2.73 30.91
CA PHE A 791 -14.30 3.37 29.68
C PHE A 791 -13.33 4.50 29.97
N ALA A 792 -13.57 5.30 31.02
CA ALA A 792 -12.62 6.29 31.50
C ALA A 792 -11.31 5.63 31.98
N ASP A 793 -11.38 4.51 32.72
CA ASP A 793 -10.22 3.72 33.15
C ASP A 793 -9.40 3.22 31.95
N SER A 794 -10.05 2.73 30.90
CA SER A 794 -9.38 2.28 29.67
C SER A 794 -8.54 3.38 29.02
N ALA A 795 -8.95 4.63 29.21
CA ALA A 795 -8.28 5.77 28.65
C ALA A 795 -6.96 6.06 29.39
N VAL A 796 -6.93 5.97 30.74
CA VAL A 796 -5.81 6.50 31.56
C VAL A 796 -4.91 5.48 32.24
N ILE A 797 -5.21 4.18 32.24
CA ILE A 797 -4.43 3.16 32.97
C ILE A 797 -3.43 2.39 32.07
N GLY A 798 -3.61 2.38 30.75
CA GLY A 798 -2.70 1.70 29.83
C GLY A 798 -1.40 2.47 29.58
N ASP A 799 -0.27 1.76 29.50
CA ASP A 799 1.06 2.33 29.27
C ASP A 799 1.48 2.32 27.78
N ALA A 800 0.93 1.41 26.97
CA ALA A 800 1.29 1.24 25.57
C ALA A 800 0.77 2.38 24.68
N PRO A 801 1.64 3.16 23.98
CA PRO A 801 1.24 4.29 23.14
C PRO A 801 0.21 3.94 22.05
N MET A 802 -0.61 4.92 21.65
CA MET A 802 -1.73 4.73 20.71
C MET A 802 -1.69 5.79 19.59
N THR A 803 -0.62 5.79 18.80
CA THR A 803 -0.41 6.76 17.72
C THR A 803 -0.78 6.15 16.36
N THR A 804 -1.68 6.78 15.62
CA THR A 804 -1.99 6.46 14.22
C THR A 804 -1.39 7.52 13.29
N SER A 805 -1.08 7.16 12.05
CA SER A 805 -0.57 8.11 11.05
C SER A 805 -1.71 8.64 10.17
N VAL A 806 -1.78 9.96 9.97
CA VAL A 806 -2.66 10.62 8.97
C VAL A 806 -1.94 10.94 7.66
N ARG A 807 -0.73 10.42 7.45
CA ARG A 807 0.08 10.69 6.24
C ARG A 807 -0.72 10.42 4.96
N LYS A 808 -1.40 9.27 4.87
CA LYS A 808 -2.20 8.89 3.70
C LYS A 808 -3.30 9.91 3.40
N ALA A 809 -4.00 10.40 4.44
CA ALA A 809 -5.00 11.45 4.29
C ALA A 809 -4.40 12.77 3.79
N ARG A 810 -3.20 13.15 4.28
CA ARG A 810 -2.46 14.34 3.81
C ARG A 810 -2.05 14.22 2.34
N ASP A 811 -1.53 13.07 1.94
CA ASP A 811 -1.15 12.78 0.55
C ASP A 811 -2.37 12.85 -0.39
N TYR A 812 -3.56 12.52 0.13
CA TYR A 812 -4.82 12.65 -0.60
C TYR A 812 -5.41 14.08 -0.52
N GLY A 813 -4.86 15.00 0.25
CA GLY A 813 -5.27 16.41 0.27
C GLY A 813 -6.24 16.79 1.39
N PHE A 814 -6.37 15.98 2.43
CA PHE A 814 -7.04 16.43 3.64
C PHE A 814 -6.04 17.11 4.56
N PHE A 815 -6.23 18.39 4.92
CA PHE A 815 -5.33 19.15 5.80
C PHE A 815 -5.97 19.54 7.15
N GLY A 816 -7.19 19.06 7.42
CA GLY A 816 -7.93 19.37 8.64
C GLY A 816 -7.17 19.02 9.93
N THR A 817 -7.15 19.94 10.89
CA THR A 817 -6.57 19.80 12.23
C THR A 817 -7.39 20.55 13.26
N VAL A 818 -7.27 20.17 14.54
CA VAL A 818 -7.88 20.88 15.67
C VAL A 818 -7.01 20.74 16.92
N ASP A 819 -7.06 21.71 17.83
CA ASP A 819 -6.46 21.53 19.14
C ASP A 819 -7.32 20.62 20.03
N SER A 820 -6.83 19.42 20.37
CA SER A 820 -7.48 18.41 21.20
C SER A 820 -7.77 18.93 22.61
N TYR A 821 -6.86 19.70 23.23
CA TYR A 821 -7.09 20.21 24.59
C TYR A 821 -8.22 21.24 24.59
N ARG A 822 -8.20 22.15 23.60
CA ARG A 822 -9.29 23.11 23.39
C ARG A 822 -10.60 22.42 23.05
N SER A 823 -10.59 21.43 22.16
CA SER A 823 -11.78 20.69 21.77
C SER A 823 -12.38 19.90 22.93
N ILE A 824 -11.54 19.34 23.81
CA ILE A 824 -12.01 18.68 25.04
C ILE A 824 -12.65 19.72 25.96
N PHE A 825 -12.03 20.87 26.18
CA PHE A 825 -12.61 21.96 26.99
C PHE A 825 -14.01 22.34 26.50
N ASP A 826 -14.16 22.64 25.20
CA ASP A 826 -15.46 23.00 24.62
C ASP A 826 -16.48 21.86 24.77
N THR A 827 -16.03 20.60 24.61
CA THR A 827 -16.87 19.40 24.80
C THR A 827 -17.35 19.25 26.25
N MET A 828 -16.53 19.58 27.25
CA MET A 828 -16.95 19.55 28.66
C MET A 828 -18.10 20.52 28.91
N HIS A 829 -18.06 21.71 28.31
CA HIS A 829 -19.17 22.66 28.37
C HIS A 829 -20.42 22.14 27.65
N ASP A 830 -20.28 21.47 26.51
CA ASP A 830 -21.42 20.91 25.79
C ASP A 830 -22.06 19.73 26.56
N LEU A 831 -21.27 18.86 27.19
CA LEU A 831 -21.78 17.81 28.09
C LEU A 831 -22.56 18.42 29.28
N ALA A 832 -22.09 19.56 29.80
CA ALA A 832 -22.78 20.28 30.87
C ALA A 832 -24.08 20.95 30.39
N LYS A 833 -24.13 21.50 29.18
CA LYS A 833 -25.37 22.01 28.55
C LYS A 833 -26.42 20.89 28.39
N LEU A 834 -25.96 19.68 28.06
CA LEU A 834 -26.78 18.47 28.00
C LEU A 834 -27.12 17.88 29.38
N LYS A 835 -26.72 18.56 30.47
CA LYS A 835 -27.00 18.18 31.86
C LYS A 835 -26.44 16.81 32.26
N LEU A 836 -25.35 16.38 31.62
CA LEU A 836 -24.69 15.10 31.89
C LEU A 836 -23.62 15.20 32.98
N ILE A 837 -22.97 16.37 33.10
CA ILE A 837 -21.93 16.65 34.08
C ILE A 837 -22.14 18.04 34.69
N VAL A 838 -21.49 18.29 35.82
CA VAL A 838 -21.43 19.64 36.41
C VAL A 838 -20.63 20.55 35.48
N PRO A 839 -21.11 21.78 35.19
CA PRO A 839 -20.38 22.74 34.36
C PRO A 839 -18.97 23.02 34.91
N PRO A 840 -17.94 23.04 34.05
CA PRO A 840 -16.65 23.61 34.42
C PRO A 840 -16.79 25.04 34.96
N VAL A 841 -15.94 25.40 35.92
CA VAL A 841 -15.92 26.74 36.54
C VAL A 841 -15.17 27.74 35.68
N ALA A 842 -14.18 27.28 34.91
CA ALA A 842 -13.50 28.10 33.92
C ALA A 842 -14.45 28.44 32.76
N GLY A 843 -14.53 29.73 32.38
CA GLY A 843 -15.36 30.19 31.26
C GLY A 843 -14.65 30.18 29.91
N ASP A 844 -13.31 30.24 29.91
CA ASP A 844 -12.47 30.30 28.72
C ASP A 844 -11.32 29.30 28.83
N PHE A 845 -10.89 28.77 27.68
CA PHE A 845 -9.70 27.95 27.58
C PHE A 845 -8.44 28.82 27.64
N VAL A 846 -7.51 28.46 28.54
CA VAL A 846 -6.19 29.09 28.66
C VAL A 846 -5.14 28.02 28.36
N ALA A 847 -4.36 28.25 27.30
CA ALA A 847 -3.32 27.34 26.82
C ALA A 847 -2.11 27.27 27.78
#